data_AF-A0A9N9MSA6-F1
#
_entry.id   AF-A0A9N9MSA6-F1
#
_cell.length_a   1.000
_cell.length_b   1.000
_cell.length_c   1.000
_cell.angle_alpha   90.00
_cell.angle_beta   90.00
_cell.angle_gamma   90.00
#
_symmetry.space_group_name_H-M   'P 1'
#
loop_
_entity.id
_entity.type
_entity.pdbx_description
1 polymer ?
#
loop_
_entity_poly.entity_id
_entity_poly.type
_entity_poly.pdbx_seq_one_letter_code
_entity_poly.pdbx_strand_id
1 'polypeptide(L)'
;MSRVVNMREWEATSKASATAKIVNMFNRPGQLEKIDQIKQRFSRKKCSVEALLKSAMQQQLDGVRTGISQLHSCLEQSVEINTDVKKTFSLFGEVTRLFEALNDVRDENMRHSQYVTARENLKHIFTVPESVEKTKEWINEGKLLHTHQCLRDLENSRDDLLFELHKLPNQSPHDKSLLKAYFSEVEVLSNLLEKQLVFILSRTLNTVRKNPAELVTALRIIKREEKADEIALKQEKQTGFLAPGRPKKWKQMAFNILEKSVESRIEGTQVEEREDNKHWIIRYLELIRQLFVEDLRVVKTLCLPCFPPEYKIVDKYVMMYHKFLSIHLQEIIQNGLEGTEFVTMLSFFYRTYHSEDMLGHPDLIEYTKNLGPLFPTPLLERLVSSYLKDIETNYIEWMQNTLKSEKEEWRSANRPDSDTYTRTAAPIIIFQMINQNLDVAKTISEEITLKVLILSVEQVIKFRDSFRDGIIDFKNKYFEDRKQVPYFTQYMIIIINQCLQFVDLGNLLEKQYSGSLFANHIGDNFSRLRGTFVQLRNEAGNFLLEELFIDLDQHFEKLFNAQWLASLDSLETIYATLEDYFQDYNRLAETNYNFIVEQARSTVAKRYLTAMLSKRVSFKTFEECCNAASKISKEVDRLNNLFGNISRGNEITHKDDEFEVIVMLSEVIKSDDDMISFELHRVVEKYPDISEDHLMRLLSLRGDLSRSDIKDKVAHVDRPKVSHRSSIFKSLVFPKNVINLNF
;
A
#
# COMPACT_ATOMS: atom_id res chain seq x y z
N MET A 1 32.57 -6.16 -55.59
CA MET A 1 33.78 -5.44 -55.14
C MET A 1 34.98 -6.39 -55.21
N SER A 2 35.57 -6.58 -56.40
CA SER A 2 36.82 -7.32 -56.54
C SER A 2 37.95 -6.37 -56.15
N ARG A 3 38.51 -6.51 -54.93
CA ARG A 3 39.82 -5.93 -54.63
C ARG A 3 40.80 -6.54 -55.63
N VAL A 4 41.20 -5.78 -56.63
CA VAL A 4 42.34 -6.14 -57.49
C VAL A 4 43.54 -6.12 -56.57
N VAL A 5 43.90 -7.28 -56.05
CA VAL A 5 45.07 -7.47 -55.20
C VAL A 5 46.28 -7.15 -56.07
N ASN A 6 46.85 -5.97 -55.89
CA ASN A 6 48.03 -5.55 -56.64
C ASN A 6 49.23 -6.37 -56.13
N MET A 7 49.48 -7.50 -56.79
CA MET A 7 50.48 -8.49 -56.38
C MET A 7 51.88 -7.88 -56.26
N ARG A 8 52.15 -6.80 -57.02
CA ARG A 8 53.39 -6.02 -56.95
C ARG A 8 53.54 -5.25 -55.64
N GLU A 9 52.46 -4.71 -55.08
CA GLU A 9 52.50 -4.02 -53.77
C GLU A 9 52.75 -5.00 -52.61
N TRP A 10 52.13 -6.18 -52.67
CA TRP A 10 52.33 -7.25 -51.68
C TRP A 10 53.72 -7.85 -51.77
N GLU A 11 54.27 -8.00 -52.98
CA GLU A 11 55.66 -8.41 -53.18
C GLU A 11 56.63 -7.35 -52.64
N ALA A 12 56.38 -6.06 -52.90
CA ALA A 12 57.20 -4.96 -52.39
C ALA A 12 57.19 -4.87 -50.85
N THR A 13 56.01 -4.97 -50.22
CA THR A 13 55.89 -4.98 -48.75
C THR A 13 56.50 -6.24 -48.13
N SER A 14 56.33 -7.41 -48.77
CA SER A 14 56.95 -8.66 -48.31
C SER A 14 58.48 -8.61 -48.42
N LYS A 15 59.03 -8.06 -49.51
CA LYS A 15 60.47 -7.83 -49.66
C LYS A 15 60.98 -6.86 -48.61
N ALA A 16 60.32 -5.71 -48.41
CA ALA A 16 60.70 -4.75 -47.37
C ALA A 16 60.69 -5.36 -45.95
N SER A 17 59.67 -6.17 -45.63
CA SER A 17 59.57 -6.89 -44.35
C SER A 17 60.65 -7.97 -44.19
N ALA A 18 60.98 -8.69 -45.27
CA ALA A 18 62.06 -9.67 -45.28
C ALA A 18 63.43 -9.01 -45.07
N THR A 19 63.70 -7.89 -45.76
CA THR A 19 64.92 -7.10 -45.59
C THR A 19 65.04 -6.58 -44.16
N ALA A 20 63.98 -6.00 -43.59
CA ALA A 20 63.96 -5.54 -42.19
C ALA A 20 64.21 -6.68 -41.19
N LYS A 21 63.67 -7.89 -41.43
CA LYS A 21 63.93 -9.07 -40.60
C LYS A 21 65.36 -9.56 -40.68
N ILE A 22 65.97 -9.53 -41.86
CA ILE A 22 67.39 -9.91 -42.05
C ILE A 22 68.30 -8.88 -41.35
N VAL A 23 68.04 -7.58 -41.54
CA VAL A 23 68.79 -6.51 -40.87
C VAL A 23 68.72 -6.67 -39.35
N ASN A 24 67.53 -6.85 -38.77
CA ASN A 24 67.37 -7.06 -37.32
C ASN A 24 68.04 -8.34 -36.78
N MET A 25 68.27 -9.36 -37.61
CA MET A 25 68.89 -10.62 -37.19
C MET A 25 70.42 -10.58 -37.20
N PHE A 26 71.06 -9.66 -37.94
CA PHE A 26 72.52 -9.58 -38.10
C PHE A 26 73.06 -8.21 -37.65
N ASN A 27 72.72 -7.81 -36.43
CA ASN A 27 73.14 -6.50 -35.87
C ASN A 27 74.54 -6.51 -35.25
N ARG A 28 75.19 -7.67 -35.07
CA ARG A 28 76.55 -7.80 -34.52
C ARG A 28 77.40 -8.82 -35.30
N PRO A 29 78.72 -8.60 -35.50
CA PRO A 29 79.56 -9.48 -36.34
C PRO A 29 79.57 -10.96 -35.94
N GLY A 30 79.55 -11.27 -34.63
CA GLY A 30 79.55 -12.67 -34.13
C GLY A 30 78.27 -13.46 -34.42
N GLN A 31 77.20 -12.83 -34.94
CA GLN A 31 75.96 -13.52 -35.31
C GLN A 31 76.04 -14.23 -36.69
N LEU A 32 77.10 -13.96 -37.46
CA LEU A 32 77.38 -14.62 -38.75
C LEU A 32 77.76 -16.11 -38.59
N GLU A 33 78.28 -16.54 -37.44
CA GLU A 33 78.60 -17.95 -37.18
C GLU A 33 77.37 -18.86 -37.18
N LYS A 34 76.16 -18.30 -36.96
CA LYS A 34 74.89 -19.04 -36.92
C LYS A 34 74.14 -19.03 -38.26
N ILE A 35 74.76 -18.55 -39.33
CA ILE A 35 74.10 -18.33 -40.62
C ILE A 35 73.56 -19.63 -41.24
N ASP A 36 74.29 -20.74 -41.13
CA ASP A 36 73.87 -22.02 -41.69
C ASP A 36 72.63 -22.58 -40.99
N GLN A 37 72.55 -22.44 -39.65
CA GLN A 37 71.37 -22.85 -38.88
C GLN A 37 70.14 -21.99 -39.24
N ILE A 38 70.33 -20.68 -39.41
CA ILE A 38 69.26 -19.77 -39.83
C ILE A 38 68.80 -20.06 -41.26
N LYS A 39 69.74 -20.33 -42.18
CA LYS A 39 69.45 -20.73 -43.56
C LYS A 39 68.67 -22.04 -43.61
N GLN A 40 69.03 -23.03 -42.79
CA GLN A 40 68.28 -24.28 -42.64
C GLN A 40 66.88 -24.04 -42.09
N ARG A 41 66.71 -23.15 -41.11
CA ARG A 41 65.39 -22.78 -40.56
C ARG A 41 64.49 -22.10 -41.59
N PHE A 42 65.02 -21.15 -42.38
CA PHE A 42 64.26 -20.51 -43.46
C PHE A 42 63.97 -21.48 -44.61
N SER A 43 64.90 -22.38 -44.95
CA SER A 43 64.67 -23.43 -45.94
C SER A 43 63.56 -24.38 -45.51
N ARG A 44 63.57 -24.86 -44.24
CA ARG A 44 62.46 -25.67 -43.68
C ARG A 44 61.13 -24.90 -43.69
N LYS A 45 61.14 -23.62 -43.32
CA LYS A 45 59.94 -22.78 -43.33
C LYS A 45 59.42 -22.55 -44.75
N LYS A 46 60.31 -22.36 -45.73
CA LYS A 46 59.97 -22.26 -47.16
C LYS A 46 59.34 -23.57 -47.65
N CYS A 47 59.96 -24.72 -47.40
CA CYS A 47 59.41 -26.02 -47.79
C CYS A 47 58.03 -26.27 -47.15
N SER A 48 57.84 -25.89 -45.88
CA SER A 48 56.54 -26.01 -45.21
C SER A 48 55.48 -25.10 -45.84
N VAL A 49 55.80 -23.84 -46.14
CA VAL A 49 54.87 -22.92 -46.81
C VAL A 49 54.57 -23.39 -48.23
N GLU A 50 55.56 -23.86 -48.99
CA GLU A 50 55.36 -24.42 -50.33
C GLU A 50 54.49 -25.68 -50.30
N ALA A 51 54.64 -26.55 -49.30
CA ALA A 51 53.79 -27.73 -49.12
C ALA A 51 52.33 -27.33 -48.80
N LEU A 52 52.14 -26.36 -47.91
CA LEU A 52 50.81 -25.82 -47.59
C LEU A 52 50.15 -25.18 -48.82
N LEU A 53 50.92 -24.41 -49.59
CA LEU A 53 50.42 -23.72 -50.78
C LEU A 53 50.08 -24.71 -51.90
N LYS A 54 50.91 -25.76 -52.10
CA LYS A 54 50.58 -26.87 -53.01
C LYS A 54 49.30 -27.59 -52.59
N SER A 55 49.16 -27.90 -51.29
CA SER A 55 47.94 -28.55 -50.77
C SER A 55 46.70 -27.68 -50.94
N ALA A 56 46.81 -26.37 -50.67
CA ALA A 56 45.70 -25.44 -50.83
C ALA A 56 45.32 -25.24 -52.31
N MET A 57 46.31 -25.14 -53.20
CA MET A 57 46.07 -25.00 -54.63
C MET A 57 45.47 -26.28 -55.22
N GLN A 58 45.93 -27.45 -54.77
CA GLN A 58 45.34 -28.74 -55.13
C GLN A 58 43.88 -28.83 -54.67
N GLN A 59 43.58 -28.46 -53.42
CA GLN A 59 42.20 -28.44 -52.91
C GLN A 59 41.29 -27.49 -53.70
N GLN A 60 41.78 -26.31 -54.08
CA GLN A 60 41.02 -25.37 -54.92
C GLN A 60 40.81 -25.90 -56.33
N LEU A 61 41.83 -26.49 -56.95
CA LEU A 61 41.74 -27.09 -58.28
C LEU A 61 40.81 -28.30 -58.30
N ASP A 62 40.87 -29.16 -57.29
CA ASP A 62 39.96 -30.30 -57.13
C ASP A 62 38.53 -29.81 -56.90
N GLY A 63 38.34 -28.76 -56.07
CA GLY A 63 37.03 -28.12 -55.90
C GLY A 63 36.45 -27.56 -57.19
N VAL A 64 37.27 -26.87 -58.01
CA VAL A 64 36.85 -26.36 -59.33
C VAL A 64 36.55 -27.51 -60.30
N ARG A 65 37.39 -28.55 -60.31
CA ARG A 65 37.19 -29.73 -61.17
C ARG A 65 35.91 -30.47 -60.82
N THR A 66 35.65 -30.69 -59.53
CA THR A 66 34.41 -31.30 -59.05
C THR A 66 33.21 -30.41 -59.39
N GLY A 67 33.32 -29.09 -59.18
CA GLY A 67 32.27 -28.13 -59.54
C GLY A 67 31.93 -28.14 -61.04
N ILE A 68 32.94 -28.16 -61.91
CA ILE A 68 32.75 -28.24 -63.37
C ILE A 68 32.12 -29.58 -63.75
N SER A 69 32.59 -30.69 -63.17
CA SER A 69 32.05 -32.02 -63.44
C SER A 69 30.58 -32.13 -63.02
N GLN A 70 30.24 -31.56 -61.86
CA GLN A 70 28.86 -31.47 -61.38
C GLN A 70 28.00 -30.59 -62.29
N LEU A 71 28.50 -29.44 -62.75
CA LEU A 71 27.77 -28.58 -63.69
C LEU A 71 27.53 -29.27 -65.04
N HIS A 72 28.52 -30.00 -65.55
CA HIS A 72 28.36 -30.78 -66.78
C HIS A 72 27.30 -31.88 -66.61
N SER A 73 27.36 -32.62 -65.50
CA SER A 73 26.38 -33.66 -65.18
C SER A 73 24.97 -33.09 -65.00
N CYS A 74 24.81 -31.95 -64.33
CA CYS A 74 23.52 -31.26 -64.21
C CYS A 74 22.98 -30.80 -65.58
N LEU A 75 23.85 -30.36 -66.49
CA LEU A 75 23.44 -29.97 -67.83
C LEU A 75 22.95 -31.17 -68.64
N GLU A 76 23.70 -32.27 -68.63
CA GLU A 76 23.29 -33.54 -69.28
C GLU A 76 21.96 -34.04 -68.72
N GLN A 77 21.84 -34.11 -67.39
CA GLN A 77 20.61 -34.53 -66.71
C GLN A 77 19.44 -33.60 -67.04
N SER A 78 19.65 -32.29 -67.13
CA SER A 78 18.58 -31.35 -67.49
C SER A 78 18.09 -31.55 -68.93
N VAL A 79 19.00 -31.89 -69.87
CA VAL A 79 18.63 -32.21 -71.25
C VAL A 79 17.89 -33.54 -71.30
N GLU A 80 18.37 -34.55 -70.57
CA GLU A 80 17.72 -35.86 -70.46
C GLU A 80 16.31 -35.71 -69.88
N ILE A 81 16.15 -35.02 -68.74
CA ILE A 81 14.85 -34.74 -68.12
C ILE A 81 13.92 -34.02 -69.09
N ASN A 82 14.40 -33.02 -69.83
CA ASN A 82 13.55 -32.31 -70.81
C ASN A 82 13.10 -33.23 -71.94
N THR A 83 13.98 -34.11 -72.40
CA THR A 83 13.68 -35.11 -73.43
C THR A 83 12.66 -36.13 -72.92
N ASP A 84 12.83 -36.60 -71.69
CA ASP A 84 11.92 -37.55 -71.05
C ASP A 84 10.58 -36.91 -70.74
N VAL A 85 10.54 -35.67 -70.25
CA VAL A 85 9.29 -34.91 -70.05
C VAL A 85 8.54 -34.76 -71.37
N LYS A 86 9.23 -34.44 -72.48
CA LYS A 86 8.60 -34.38 -73.80
C LYS A 86 8.06 -35.74 -74.25
N LYS A 87 8.81 -36.83 -74.04
CA LYS A 87 8.31 -38.19 -74.30
C LYS A 87 7.08 -38.50 -73.45
N THR A 88 7.11 -38.20 -72.16
CA THR A 88 6.00 -38.39 -71.22
C THR A 88 4.76 -37.61 -71.66
N PHE A 89 4.89 -36.33 -72.05
CA PHE A 89 3.78 -35.56 -72.58
C PHE A 89 3.23 -36.12 -73.90
N SER A 90 4.10 -36.64 -74.78
CA SER A 90 3.63 -37.31 -76.01
C SER A 90 2.85 -38.59 -75.71
N LEU A 91 3.27 -39.38 -74.72
CA LEU A 91 2.56 -40.57 -74.26
C LEU A 91 1.21 -40.22 -73.60
N PHE A 92 1.12 -39.09 -72.90
CA PHE A 92 -0.14 -38.59 -72.33
C PHE A 92 -1.15 -38.13 -73.38
N GLY A 93 -0.74 -37.82 -74.61
CA GLY A 93 -1.65 -37.44 -75.69
C GLY A 93 -2.68 -38.52 -76.03
N GLU A 94 -2.31 -39.80 -75.87
CA GLU A 94 -3.21 -40.94 -76.09
C GLU A 94 -4.12 -41.22 -74.88
N VAL A 95 -3.80 -40.68 -73.69
CA VAL A 95 -4.54 -40.95 -72.45
C VAL A 95 -5.96 -40.40 -72.50
N THR A 96 -6.20 -39.26 -73.16
CA THR A 96 -7.57 -38.72 -73.32
C THR A 96 -8.45 -39.69 -74.11
N ARG A 97 -7.90 -40.30 -75.17
CA ARG A 97 -8.61 -41.28 -75.99
C ARG A 97 -8.79 -42.62 -75.26
N LEU A 98 -7.79 -43.05 -74.49
CA LEU A 98 -7.87 -44.24 -73.62
C LEU A 98 -8.87 -44.05 -72.47
N PHE A 99 -8.96 -42.85 -71.90
CA PHE A 99 -9.92 -42.51 -70.84
C PHE A 99 -11.36 -42.62 -71.32
N GLU A 100 -11.63 -42.18 -72.56
CA GLU A 100 -12.93 -42.38 -73.22
C GLU A 100 -13.17 -43.86 -73.56
N ALA A 101 -12.18 -44.57 -74.11
CA ALA A 101 -12.33 -45.97 -74.52
C ALA A 101 -12.47 -46.96 -73.35
N LEU A 102 -11.86 -46.65 -72.19
CA LEU A 102 -11.92 -47.49 -70.98
C LEU A 102 -13.01 -47.05 -70.00
N ASN A 103 -13.92 -46.16 -70.41
CA ASN A 103 -14.97 -45.66 -69.54
C ASN A 103 -15.84 -46.80 -68.99
N ASP A 104 -16.22 -47.75 -69.83
CA ASP A 104 -17.01 -48.93 -69.44
C ASP A 104 -16.27 -49.82 -68.41
N VAL A 105 -14.95 -50.01 -68.59
CA VAL A 105 -14.11 -50.79 -67.66
C VAL A 105 -13.97 -50.06 -66.33
N ARG A 106 -13.87 -48.73 -66.35
CA ARG A 106 -13.81 -47.92 -65.14
C ARG A 106 -15.13 -47.95 -64.39
N ASP A 107 -16.25 -47.84 -65.09
CA ASP A 107 -17.58 -47.95 -64.49
C ASP A 107 -17.78 -49.33 -63.85
N GLU A 108 -17.32 -50.39 -64.52
CA GLU A 108 -17.39 -51.74 -63.96
C GLU A 108 -16.41 -51.96 -62.79
N ASN A 109 -15.20 -51.39 -62.85
CA ASN A 109 -14.27 -51.41 -61.72
C ASN A 109 -14.80 -50.57 -60.54
N MET A 110 -15.49 -49.47 -60.80
CA MET A 110 -16.14 -48.66 -59.78
C MET A 110 -17.28 -49.44 -59.11
N ARG A 111 -18.10 -50.16 -59.89
CA ARG A 111 -19.09 -51.11 -59.35
C ARG A 111 -18.44 -52.23 -58.55
N HIS A 112 -17.38 -52.84 -59.07
CA HIS A 112 -16.68 -53.91 -58.36
C HIS A 112 -16.07 -53.42 -57.05
N SER A 113 -15.43 -52.25 -57.05
CA SER A 113 -14.91 -51.60 -55.85
C SER A 113 -16.04 -51.31 -54.85
N GLN A 114 -17.18 -50.80 -55.31
CA GLN A 114 -18.36 -50.61 -54.47
C GLN A 114 -18.86 -51.94 -53.86
N TYR A 115 -18.90 -53.03 -54.62
CA TYR A 115 -19.29 -54.35 -54.10
C TYR A 115 -18.28 -54.93 -53.11
N VAL A 116 -16.98 -54.73 -53.33
CA VAL A 116 -15.93 -55.17 -52.41
C VAL A 116 -16.05 -54.40 -51.09
N THR A 117 -16.16 -53.07 -51.15
CA THR A 117 -16.39 -52.21 -49.98
C THR A 117 -17.68 -52.58 -49.26
N ALA A 118 -18.77 -52.83 -49.99
CA ALA A 118 -20.03 -53.28 -49.39
C ALA A 118 -19.89 -54.65 -48.71
N ARG A 119 -19.17 -55.61 -49.31
CA ARG A 119 -18.93 -56.93 -48.73
C ARG A 119 -18.09 -56.87 -47.47
N GLU A 120 -17.06 -56.02 -47.44
CA GLU A 120 -16.23 -55.80 -46.25
C GLU A 120 -17.04 -55.12 -45.14
N ASN A 121 -17.79 -54.06 -45.47
CA ASN A 121 -18.65 -53.35 -44.52
C ASN A 121 -19.80 -54.22 -43.96
N LEU A 122 -20.36 -55.14 -44.75
CA LEU A 122 -21.39 -56.08 -44.29
C LEU A 122 -20.90 -56.96 -43.13
N LYS A 123 -19.64 -57.41 -43.15
CA LYS A 123 -19.06 -58.20 -42.07
C LYS A 123 -19.05 -57.40 -40.75
N HIS A 124 -18.73 -56.11 -40.82
CA HIS A 124 -18.72 -55.22 -39.67
C HIS A 124 -20.12 -54.96 -39.13
N ILE A 125 -21.11 -54.70 -40.02
CA ILE A 125 -22.51 -54.45 -39.65
C ILE A 125 -23.08 -55.60 -38.80
N PHE A 126 -22.93 -56.87 -39.20
CA PHE A 126 -23.51 -57.99 -38.44
C PHE A 126 -22.91 -58.17 -37.03
N THR A 127 -21.69 -57.68 -36.80
CA THR A 127 -20.99 -57.80 -35.50
C THR A 127 -21.25 -56.62 -34.55
N VAL A 128 -21.95 -55.57 -34.98
CA VAL A 128 -22.17 -54.35 -34.18
C VAL A 128 -22.94 -54.64 -32.88
N PRO A 129 -24.08 -55.36 -32.87
CA PRO A 129 -24.83 -55.56 -31.63
C PRO A 129 -24.04 -56.33 -30.55
N GLU A 130 -23.36 -57.41 -30.94
CA GLU A 130 -22.52 -58.21 -30.03
C GLU A 130 -21.33 -57.38 -29.50
N SER A 131 -20.69 -56.60 -30.37
CA SER A 131 -19.58 -55.72 -29.97
C SER A 131 -20.03 -54.61 -29.02
N VAL A 132 -21.25 -54.09 -29.21
CA VAL A 132 -21.85 -53.09 -28.33
C VAL A 132 -22.11 -53.68 -26.94
N GLU A 133 -22.71 -54.86 -26.84
CA GLU A 133 -22.97 -55.54 -25.56
C GLU A 133 -21.68 -55.83 -24.80
N LYS A 134 -20.68 -56.39 -25.49
CA LYS A 134 -19.35 -56.66 -24.92
C LYS A 134 -18.62 -55.38 -24.46
N THR A 135 -18.80 -54.27 -25.19
CA THR A 135 -18.25 -52.97 -24.77
C THR A 135 -18.93 -52.46 -23.50
N LYS A 136 -20.25 -52.66 -23.33
CA LYS A 136 -20.95 -52.33 -22.08
C LYS A 136 -20.41 -53.13 -20.90
N GLU A 137 -20.14 -54.43 -21.08
CA GLU A 137 -19.52 -55.27 -20.04
C GLU A 137 -18.14 -54.76 -19.63
N TRP A 138 -17.28 -54.43 -20.60
CA TRP A 138 -15.94 -53.89 -20.30
C TRP A 138 -15.95 -52.53 -19.61
N ILE A 139 -16.96 -51.69 -19.88
CA ILE A 139 -17.17 -50.44 -19.13
C ILE A 139 -17.48 -50.75 -17.67
N ASN A 140 -18.38 -51.70 -17.41
CA ASN A 140 -18.76 -52.09 -16.05
C ASN A 140 -17.61 -52.73 -15.27
N GLU A 141 -16.73 -53.47 -15.96
CA GLU A 141 -15.52 -54.07 -15.40
C GLU A 141 -14.34 -53.08 -15.23
N GLY A 142 -14.47 -51.84 -15.70
CA GLY A 142 -13.38 -50.84 -15.63
C GLY A 142 -12.23 -51.07 -16.61
N LYS A 143 -12.42 -51.91 -17.65
CA LYS A 143 -11.42 -52.20 -18.69
C LYS A 143 -11.42 -51.14 -19.79
N LEU A 144 -10.98 -49.92 -19.43
CA LEU A 144 -11.12 -48.73 -20.27
C LEU A 144 -10.37 -48.79 -21.61
N LEU A 145 -9.20 -49.44 -21.68
CA LEU A 145 -8.45 -49.54 -22.94
C LEU A 145 -9.14 -50.45 -23.96
N HIS A 146 -9.68 -51.58 -23.51
CA HIS A 146 -10.44 -52.50 -24.37
C HIS A 146 -11.75 -51.86 -24.81
N THR A 147 -12.42 -51.16 -23.88
CA THR A 147 -13.59 -50.33 -24.18
C THR A 147 -13.27 -49.32 -25.28
N HIS A 148 -12.21 -48.53 -25.11
CA HIS A 148 -11.81 -47.50 -26.08
C HIS A 148 -11.48 -48.09 -27.45
N GLN A 149 -10.77 -49.21 -27.49
CA GLN A 149 -10.45 -49.89 -28.74
C GLN A 149 -11.71 -50.34 -29.49
N CYS A 150 -12.62 -51.05 -28.83
CA CYS A 150 -13.83 -51.54 -29.47
C CYS A 150 -14.78 -50.41 -29.87
N LEU A 151 -14.92 -49.38 -29.02
CA LEU A 151 -15.67 -48.17 -29.37
C LEU A 151 -15.10 -47.49 -30.61
N ARG A 152 -13.77 -47.38 -30.71
CA ARG A 152 -13.12 -46.79 -31.88
C ARG A 152 -13.38 -47.60 -33.15
N ASP A 153 -13.35 -48.92 -33.07
CA ASP A 153 -13.64 -49.79 -34.23
C ASP A 153 -15.10 -49.64 -34.68
N LEU A 154 -16.04 -49.50 -33.73
CA LEU A 154 -17.44 -49.22 -34.00
C LEU A 154 -17.66 -47.82 -34.61
N GLU A 155 -16.99 -46.79 -34.07
CA GLU A 155 -17.03 -45.42 -34.60
C GLU A 155 -16.45 -45.35 -36.01
N ASN A 156 -15.28 -45.97 -36.26
CA ASN A 156 -14.69 -46.01 -37.60
C ASN A 156 -15.63 -46.69 -38.60
N SER A 157 -16.22 -47.84 -38.23
CA SER A 157 -17.17 -48.56 -39.11
C SER A 157 -18.38 -47.69 -39.48
N ARG A 158 -18.91 -46.94 -38.52
CA ARG A 158 -19.99 -45.97 -38.74
C ARG A 158 -19.53 -44.82 -39.65
N ASP A 159 -18.37 -44.26 -39.36
CA ASP A 159 -17.84 -43.07 -40.04
C ASP A 159 -17.45 -43.38 -41.49
N ASP A 160 -16.89 -44.56 -41.76
CA ASP A 160 -16.58 -45.05 -43.11
C ASP A 160 -17.86 -45.22 -43.95
N LEU A 161 -18.90 -45.82 -43.37
CA LEU A 161 -20.21 -45.96 -44.04
C LEU A 161 -20.86 -44.60 -44.34
N LEU A 162 -20.77 -43.66 -43.40
CA LEU A 162 -21.30 -42.30 -43.59
C LEU A 162 -20.47 -41.50 -44.59
N PHE A 163 -19.17 -41.73 -44.67
CA PHE A 163 -18.29 -41.10 -45.65
C PHE A 163 -18.55 -41.63 -47.06
N GLU A 164 -18.72 -42.94 -47.24
CA GLU A 164 -19.12 -43.51 -48.53
C GLU A 164 -20.49 -42.99 -48.98
N LEU A 165 -21.46 -42.85 -48.06
CA LEU A 165 -22.73 -42.19 -48.37
C LEU A 165 -22.56 -40.72 -48.77
N HIS A 166 -21.62 -40.01 -48.14
CA HIS A 166 -21.34 -38.60 -48.44
C HIS A 166 -20.77 -38.38 -49.85
N LYS A 167 -19.97 -39.33 -50.36
CA LYS A 167 -19.39 -39.29 -51.71
C LYS A 167 -20.44 -39.44 -52.82
N LEU A 168 -21.61 -39.99 -52.52
CA LEU A 168 -22.65 -40.21 -53.53
C LEU A 168 -23.33 -38.88 -53.91
N PRO A 169 -23.59 -38.62 -55.21
CA PRO A 169 -24.18 -37.37 -55.68
C PRO A 169 -25.62 -37.16 -55.20
N ASN A 170 -26.36 -38.24 -54.92
CA ASN A 170 -27.72 -38.22 -54.37
C ASN A 170 -27.71 -38.76 -52.93
N GLN A 171 -27.49 -37.87 -51.95
CA GLN A 171 -27.53 -38.24 -50.53
C GLN A 171 -28.98 -38.51 -50.09
N SER A 172 -29.38 -39.79 -50.05
CA SER A 172 -30.69 -40.19 -49.54
C SER A 172 -30.83 -39.85 -48.05
N PRO A 173 -31.79 -38.99 -47.66
CA PRO A 173 -32.01 -38.64 -46.26
C PRO A 173 -32.51 -39.83 -45.43
N HIS A 174 -33.15 -40.80 -46.08
CA HIS A 174 -33.62 -42.04 -45.44
C HIS A 174 -32.45 -42.93 -45.01
N ASP A 175 -31.45 -43.14 -45.88
CA ASP A 175 -30.29 -43.99 -45.61
C ASP A 175 -29.41 -43.39 -44.51
N LYS A 176 -29.25 -42.06 -44.52
CA LYS A 176 -28.58 -41.32 -43.44
C LYS A 176 -29.29 -41.49 -42.10
N SER A 177 -30.62 -41.51 -42.10
CA SER A 177 -31.42 -41.67 -40.88
C SER A 177 -31.39 -43.12 -40.37
N LEU A 178 -31.40 -44.10 -41.27
CA LEU A 178 -31.28 -45.52 -40.93
C LEU A 178 -29.92 -45.84 -40.30
N LEU A 179 -28.82 -45.37 -40.89
CA LEU A 179 -27.47 -45.55 -40.31
C LEU A 179 -27.34 -44.87 -38.94
N LYS A 180 -27.91 -43.68 -38.78
CA LYS A 180 -27.94 -43.00 -37.47
C LYS A 180 -28.72 -43.80 -36.43
N ALA A 181 -29.88 -44.37 -36.78
CA ALA A 181 -30.66 -45.19 -35.87
C ALA A 181 -29.91 -46.47 -35.48
N TYR A 182 -29.29 -47.13 -36.45
CA TYR A 182 -28.53 -48.37 -36.24
C TYR A 182 -27.34 -48.19 -35.29
N PHE A 183 -26.57 -47.12 -35.46
CA PHE A 183 -25.40 -46.82 -34.63
C PHE A 183 -25.71 -45.96 -33.38
N SER A 184 -26.99 -45.76 -33.04
CA SER A 184 -27.39 -44.93 -31.89
C SER A 184 -26.80 -45.41 -30.57
N GLU A 185 -26.67 -46.72 -30.38
CA GLU A 185 -26.05 -47.30 -29.17
C GLU A 185 -24.55 -47.00 -29.04
N VAL A 186 -23.85 -46.73 -30.16
CA VAL A 186 -22.42 -46.36 -30.14
C VAL A 186 -22.24 -44.99 -29.50
N GLU A 187 -23.17 -44.06 -29.73
CA GLU A 187 -23.17 -42.75 -29.06
C GLU A 187 -23.38 -42.91 -27.55
N VAL A 188 -24.28 -43.81 -27.14
CA VAL A 188 -24.50 -44.14 -25.71
C VAL A 188 -23.22 -44.70 -25.08
N LEU A 189 -22.51 -45.61 -25.77
CA LEU A 189 -21.23 -46.16 -25.31
C LEU A 189 -20.15 -45.07 -25.16
N SER A 190 -20.05 -44.16 -26.13
CA SER A 190 -19.13 -43.02 -26.04
C SER A 190 -19.43 -42.15 -24.81
N ASN A 191 -20.71 -41.87 -24.55
CA ASN A 191 -21.13 -41.10 -23.37
C ASN A 191 -20.86 -41.85 -22.05
N LEU A 192 -21.00 -43.17 -22.02
CA LEU A 192 -20.67 -43.99 -20.85
C LEU A 192 -19.16 -44.01 -20.57
N LEU A 193 -18.33 -44.15 -21.61
CA LEU A 193 -16.88 -44.04 -21.48
C LEU A 193 -16.48 -42.65 -20.99
N GLU A 194 -17.06 -41.59 -21.56
CA GLU A 194 -16.84 -40.22 -21.10
C GLU A 194 -17.15 -40.08 -19.60
N LYS A 195 -18.29 -40.59 -19.12
CA LYS A 195 -18.64 -40.55 -17.70
C LYS A 195 -17.62 -41.26 -16.81
N GLN A 196 -17.07 -42.40 -17.24
CA GLN A 196 -16.01 -43.09 -16.49
C GLN A 196 -14.72 -42.26 -16.44
N LEU A 197 -14.35 -41.62 -17.55
CA LEU A 197 -13.21 -40.71 -17.60
C LEU A 197 -13.41 -39.48 -16.70
N VAL A 198 -14.60 -38.86 -16.71
CA VAL A 198 -14.97 -37.78 -15.78
C VAL A 198 -14.74 -38.22 -14.33
N PHE A 199 -15.24 -39.40 -13.97
CA PHE A 199 -15.16 -39.91 -12.61
C PHE A 199 -13.70 -40.06 -12.15
N ILE A 200 -12.84 -40.68 -12.97
CA ILE A 200 -11.41 -40.86 -12.67
C ILE A 200 -10.71 -39.51 -12.53
N LEU A 201 -10.97 -38.58 -13.47
CA LEU A 201 -10.35 -37.25 -13.46
C LEU A 201 -10.80 -36.41 -12.26
N SER A 202 -12.08 -36.50 -11.86
CA SER A 202 -12.60 -35.77 -10.70
C SER A 202 -11.92 -36.13 -9.39
N ARG A 203 -11.31 -37.33 -9.34
CA ARG A 203 -10.61 -37.89 -8.18
C ARG A 203 -9.10 -37.99 -8.38
N THR A 204 -8.53 -37.28 -9.34
CA THR A 204 -7.12 -37.37 -9.76
C THR A 204 -6.15 -37.50 -8.59
N LEU A 205 -6.21 -36.61 -7.59
CA LEU A 205 -5.29 -36.63 -6.44
C LEU A 205 -5.41 -37.90 -5.57
N ASN A 206 -6.62 -38.43 -5.44
CA ASN A 206 -6.87 -39.67 -4.70
C ASN A 206 -6.50 -40.91 -5.52
N THR A 207 -6.82 -40.90 -6.82
CA THR A 207 -6.49 -41.99 -7.75
C THR A 207 -4.98 -42.15 -7.86
N VAL A 208 -4.23 -41.07 -7.99
CA VAL A 208 -2.77 -41.11 -8.09
C VAL A 208 -2.10 -41.63 -6.81
N ARG A 209 -2.67 -41.37 -5.63
CA ARG A 209 -2.16 -41.93 -4.36
C ARG A 209 -2.38 -43.45 -4.26
N LYS A 210 -3.47 -43.98 -4.84
CA LYS A 210 -3.85 -45.41 -4.72
C LYS A 210 -3.40 -46.25 -5.91
N ASN A 211 -3.70 -45.80 -7.13
CA ASN A 211 -3.46 -46.50 -8.38
C ASN A 211 -3.17 -45.52 -9.54
N PRO A 212 -1.91 -45.07 -9.73
CA PRO A 212 -1.53 -44.16 -10.82
C PRO A 212 -1.85 -44.69 -12.23
N ALA A 213 -1.85 -46.03 -12.43
CA ALA A 213 -2.03 -46.64 -13.74
C ALA A 213 -3.42 -46.38 -14.33
N GLU A 214 -4.43 -46.24 -13.47
CA GLU A 214 -5.81 -45.92 -13.86
C GLU A 214 -5.90 -44.51 -14.48
N LEU A 215 -5.23 -43.53 -13.87
CA LEU A 215 -5.15 -42.17 -14.42
C LEU A 215 -4.38 -42.15 -15.74
N VAL A 216 -3.23 -42.82 -15.81
CA VAL A 216 -2.43 -42.89 -17.04
C VAL A 216 -3.24 -43.50 -18.18
N THR A 217 -4.06 -44.51 -17.87
CA THR A 217 -4.98 -45.14 -18.83
C THR A 217 -6.00 -44.13 -19.36
N ALA A 218 -6.67 -43.39 -18.47
CA ALA A 218 -7.61 -42.34 -18.85
C ALA A 218 -6.95 -41.26 -19.73
N LEU A 219 -5.77 -40.76 -19.34
CA LEU A 219 -5.02 -39.76 -20.10
C LEU A 219 -4.54 -40.27 -21.46
N ARG A 220 -4.19 -41.55 -21.56
CA ARG A 220 -3.81 -42.18 -22.82
C ARG A 220 -4.98 -42.24 -23.79
N ILE A 221 -6.18 -42.53 -23.30
CA ILE A 221 -7.42 -42.51 -24.09
C ILE A 221 -7.68 -41.08 -24.58
N ILE A 222 -7.63 -40.09 -23.70
CA ILE A 222 -7.82 -38.67 -24.06
C ILE A 222 -6.82 -38.24 -25.14
N LYS A 223 -5.53 -38.54 -24.99
CA LYS A 223 -4.50 -38.21 -26.00
C LYS A 223 -4.77 -38.88 -27.36
N ARG A 224 -5.32 -40.09 -27.38
CA ARG A 224 -5.69 -40.78 -28.63
C ARG A 224 -6.90 -40.13 -29.29
N GLU A 225 -7.89 -39.73 -28.51
CA GLU A 225 -9.09 -39.05 -29.01
C GLU A 225 -8.79 -37.66 -29.56
N GLU A 226 -7.91 -36.89 -28.92
CA GLU A 226 -7.45 -35.60 -29.46
C GLU A 226 -6.73 -35.77 -30.81
N LYS A 227 -5.91 -36.81 -30.94
CA LYS A 227 -5.27 -37.12 -32.22
C LYS A 227 -6.29 -37.52 -33.29
N ALA A 228 -7.35 -38.23 -32.91
CA ALA A 228 -8.44 -38.58 -33.83
C ALA A 228 -9.23 -37.33 -34.27
N ASP A 229 -9.51 -36.41 -33.34
CA ASP A 229 -10.13 -35.11 -33.63
C ASP A 229 -9.29 -34.29 -34.62
N GLU A 230 -7.96 -34.23 -34.43
CA GLU A 230 -7.06 -33.53 -35.37
C GLU A 230 -7.09 -34.14 -36.78
N ILE A 231 -7.18 -35.47 -36.88
CA ILE A 231 -7.28 -36.17 -38.17
C ILE A 231 -8.62 -35.87 -38.83
N ALA A 232 -9.72 -35.96 -38.09
CA ALA A 232 -11.07 -35.67 -38.59
C ALA A 232 -11.19 -34.22 -39.11
N LEU A 233 -10.65 -33.25 -38.38
CA LEU A 233 -10.64 -31.84 -38.81
C LEU A 233 -9.77 -31.61 -40.07
N LYS A 234 -8.68 -32.37 -40.25
CA LYS A 234 -7.88 -32.32 -41.48
C LYS A 234 -8.64 -32.92 -42.66
N GLN A 235 -9.34 -34.03 -42.43
CA GLN A 235 -10.16 -34.69 -43.44
C GLN A 235 -11.34 -33.81 -43.87
N GLU A 236 -12.00 -33.12 -42.94
CA GLU A 236 -13.07 -32.16 -43.24
C GLU A 236 -12.60 -31.06 -44.19
N LYS A 237 -11.40 -30.49 -43.95
CA LYS A 237 -10.82 -29.48 -44.85
C LYS A 237 -10.55 -29.98 -46.26
N GLN A 238 -10.27 -31.28 -46.42
CA GLN A 238 -9.96 -31.89 -47.72
C GLN A 238 -11.21 -32.39 -48.45
N THR A 239 -12.19 -32.92 -47.71
CA THR A 239 -13.30 -33.70 -48.28
C THR A 239 -14.67 -33.09 -48.02
N GLY A 240 -14.79 -32.09 -47.15
CA GLY A 240 -16.05 -31.52 -46.71
C GLY A 240 -16.85 -32.39 -45.73
N PHE A 241 -16.33 -33.57 -45.37
CA PHE A 241 -16.98 -34.51 -44.45
C PHE A 241 -16.39 -34.45 -43.04
N LEU A 242 -17.27 -34.33 -42.05
CA LEU A 242 -16.92 -34.45 -40.63
C LEU A 242 -17.73 -35.57 -39.99
N ALA A 243 -17.03 -36.49 -39.32
CA ALA A 243 -17.63 -37.60 -38.61
C ALA A 243 -18.59 -37.11 -37.50
N PRO A 244 -19.77 -37.75 -37.30
CA PRO A 244 -20.69 -37.37 -36.24
C PRO A 244 -20.05 -37.46 -34.84
N GLY A 245 -20.24 -36.40 -34.05
CA GLY A 245 -19.70 -36.32 -32.69
C GLY A 245 -18.23 -35.91 -32.60
N ARG A 246 -17.59 -35.55 -33.72
CA ARG A 246 -16.22 -34.99 -33.76
C ARG A 246 -16.28 -33.48 -34.02
N PRO A 247 -15.34 -32.68 -33.48
CA PRO A 247 -14.33 -33.06 -32.48
C PRO A 247 -14.94 -33.23 -31.08
N LYS A 248 -14.49 -34.23 -30.32
CA LYS A 248 -14.94 -34.50 -28.95
C LYS A 248 -14.32 -33.57 -27.90
N LYS A 249 -13.10 -33.06 -28.15
CA LYS A 249 -12.37 -32.11 -27.27
C LYS A 249 -12.18 -32.60 -25.82
N TRP A 250 -11.89 -33.89 -25.65
CA TRP A 250 -11.75 -34.52 -24.34
C TRP A 250 -10.59 -33.96 -23.50
N LYS A 251 -9.57 -33.35 -24.11
CA LYS A 251 -8.53 -32.60 -23.37
C LYS A 251 -9.13 -31.38 -22.67
N GLN A 252 -9.97 -30.61 -23.36
CA GLN A 252 -10.63 -29.44 -22.78
C GLN A 252 -11.56 -29.88 -21.64
N MET A 253 -12.36 -30.92 -21.87
CA MET A 253 -13.20 -31.54 -20.85
C MET A 253 -12.37 -32.00 -19.65
N ALA A 254 -11.21 -32.65 -19.86
CA ALA A 254 -10.36 -33.07 -18.77
C ALA A 254 -9.88 -31.91 -17.90
N PHE A 255 -9.37 -30.83 -18.50
CA PHE A 255 -8.96 -29.65 -17.74
C PHE A 255 -10.13 -29.00 -17.00
N ASN A 256 -11.33 -28.93 -17.60
CA ASN A 256 -12.52 -28.41 -16.92
C ASN A 256 -12.90 -29.25 -15.69
N ILE A 257 -12.75 -30.59 -15.75
CA ILE A 257 -13.00 -31.46 -14.60
C ILE A 257 -11.94 -31.28 -13.52
N LEU A 258 -10.66 -31.11 -13.90
CA LEU A 258 -9.60 -30.81 -12.93
C LEU A 258 -9.86 -29.46 -12.23
N GLU A 259 -10.28 -28.43 -12.99
CA GLU A 259 -10.65 -27.12 -12.43
C GLU A 259 -11.78 -27.25 -11.40
N LYS A 260 -12.89 -27.89 -11.77
CA LYS A 260 -14.02 -28.12 -10.85
C LYS A 260 -13.64 -28.94 -9.62
N SER A 261 -12.74 -29.92 -9.78
CA SER A 261 -12.25 -30.72 -8.66
C SER A 261 -11.48 -29.88 -7.64
N VAL A 262 -10.66 -28.93 -8.11
CA VAL A 262 -9.94 -27.99 -7.23
C VAL A 262 -10.89 -27.01 -6.56
N GLU A 263 -11.84 -26.45 -7.33
CA GLU A 263 -12.89 -25.55 -6.82
C GLU A 263 -13.68 -26.21 -5.67
N SER A 264 -14.27 -27.39 -5.91
CA SER A 264 -15.03 -28.11 -4.88
C SER A 264 -14.18 -28.53 -3.67
N ARG A 265 -12.86 -28.70 -3.82
CA ARG A 265 -11.98 -28.97 -2.67
C ARG A 265 -11.79 -27.74 -1.80
N ILE A 266 -11.62 -26.57 -2.40
CA ILE A 266 -11.45 -25.31 -1.67
C ILE A 266 -12.75 -24.97 -0.93
N GLU A 267 -13.87 -24.98 -1.63
CA GLU A 267 -15.19 -24.74 -1.02
C GLU A 267 -15.51 -25.78 0.06
N GLY A 268 -15.27 -27.07 -0.21
CA GLY A 268 -15.51 -28.16 0.74
C GLY A 268 -14.57 -28.18 1.95
N THR A 269 -13.55 -27.31 1.99
CA THR A 269 -12.68 -27.15 3.17
C THR A 269 -13.31 -26.22 4.21
N GLN A 270 -14.28 -25.40 3.83
CA GLN A 270 -15.07 -24.63 4.77
C GLN A 270 -16.09 -25.55 5.45
N VAL A 271 -15.73 -26.02 6.64
CA VAL A 271 -16.57 -26.94 7.44
C VAL A 271 -17.48 -26.20 8.43
N GLU A 272 -17.10 -24.98 8.82
CA GLU A 272 -17.76 -24.18 9.86
C GLU A 272 -18.18 -22.81 9.28
N GLU A 273 -19.34 -22.31 9.69
CA GLU A 273 -19.76 -20.94 9.44
C GLU A 273 -19.55 -20.05 10.67
N ARG A 274 -19.77 -18.73 10.51
CA ARG A 274 -19.63 -17.73 11.58
C ARG A 274 -20.51 -18.07 12.80
N GLU A 275 -21.69 -18.62 12.55
CA GLU A 275 -22.67 -18.99 13.59
C GLU A 275 -22.19 -20.17 14.45
N ASP A 276 -21.38 -21.07 13.88
CA ASP A 276 -20.89 -22.27 14.57
C ASP A 276 -19.67 -21.96 15.46
N ASN A 277 -18.76 -21.11 14.98
CA ASN A 277 -17.49 -20.85 15.65
C ASN A 277 -16.93 -19.45 15.36
N LYS A 278 -16.64 -18.70 16.43
CA LYS A 278 -16.01 -17.36 16.35
C LYS A 278 -14.64 -17.36 15.65
N HIS A 279 -13.96 -18.50 15.59
CA HIS A 279 -12.65 -18.64 14.95
C HIS A 279 -12.71 -19.42 13.62
N TRP A 280 -13.90 -19.54 13.02
CA TRP A 280 -14.12 -20.30 11.78
C TRP A 280 -13.12 -19.92 10.67
N ILE A 281 -12.86 -18.62 10.49
CA ILE A 281 -11.98 -18.10 9.43
C ILE A 281 -10.51 -18.47 9.67
N ILE A 282 -10.06 -18.49 10.93
CA ILE A 282 -8.70 -18.89 11.30
C ILE A 282 -8.51 -20.38 10.99
N ARG A 283 -9.49 -21.20 11.38
CA ARG A 283 -9.47 -22.65 11.10
C ARG A 283 -9.51 -22.92 9.60
N TYR A 284 -10.41 -22.26 8.88
CA TYR A 284 -10.55 -22.41 7.44
C TYR A 284 -9.22 -22.08 6.72
N LEU A 285 -8.62 -20.93 7.01
CA LEU A 285 -7.37 -20.51 6.37
C LEU A 285 -6.19 -21.43 6.70
N GLU A 286 -6.14 -21.97 7.92
CA GLU A 286 -5.13 -22.95 8.31
C GLU A 286 -5.32 -24.29 7.59
N LEU A 287 -6.57 -24.78 7.48
CA LEU A 287 -6.89 -25.99 6.71
C LEU A 287 -6.56 -25.80 5.23
N ILE A 288 -6.88 -24.63 4.65
CA ILE A 288 -6.50 -24.27 3.28
C ILE A 288 -4.99 -24.26 3.10
N ARG A 289 -4.23 -23.68 4.05
CA ARG A 289 -2.77 -23.66 3.99
C ARG A 289 -2.19 -25.07 3.92
N GLN A 290 -2.67 -25.97 4.79
CA GLN A 290 -2.25 -27.37 4.79
C GLN A 290 -2.64 -28.08 3.49
N LEU A 291 -3.91 -27.97 3.09
CA LEU A 291 -4.45 -28.57 1.86
C LEU A 291 -3.65 -28.15 0.62
N PHE A 292 -3.37 -26.85 0.49
CA PHE A 292 -2.67 -26.27 -0.66
C PHE A 292 -1.28 -26.88 -0.80
N VAL A 293 -0.53 -26.99 0.29
CA VAL A 293 0.83 -27.55 0.28
C VAL A 293 0.79 -29.07 0.03
N GLU A 294 -0.08 -29.80 0.74
CA GLU A 294 -0.18 -31.26 0.61
C GLU A 294 -0.59 -31.70 -0.80
N ASP A 295 -1.60 -31.05 -1.37
CA ASP A 295 -2.11 -31.40 -2.69
C ASP A 295 -1.10 -31.05 -3.78
N LEU A 296 -0.47 -29.87 -3.73
CA LEU A 296 0.54 -29.50 -4.73
C LEU A 296 1.81 -30.34 -4.62
N ARG A 297 2.20 -30.80 -3.43
CA ARG A 297 3.27 -31.79 -3.26
C ARG A 297 2.91 -33.12 -3.95
N VAL A 298 1.66 -33.57 -3.83
CA VAL A 298 1.17 -34.76 -4.54
C VAL A 298 1.13 -34.54 -6.05
N VAL A 299 0.74 -33.35 -6.52
CA VAL A 299 0.79 -33.02 -7.95
C VAL A 299 2.21 -33.07 -8.48
N LYS A 300 3.17 -32.46 -7.77
CA LYS A 300 4.59 -32.45 -8.15
C LYS A 300 5.20 -33.85 -8.15
N THR A 301 4.93 -34.65 -7.12
CA THR A 301 5.62 -35.94 -6.92
C THR A 301 4.97 -37.10 -7.67
N LEU A 302 3.64 -37.17 -7.66
CA LEU A 302 2.89 -38.32 -8.16
C LEU A 302 2.10 -38.03 -9.45
N CYS A 303 1.54 -36.82 -9.62
CA CYS A 303 0.81 -36.50 -10.85
C CYS A 303 1.77 -36.20 -12.02
N LEU A 304 2.86 -35.46 -11.78
CA LEU A 304 3.83 -35.08 -12.82
C LEU A 304 4.27 -36.24 -13.74
N PRO A 305 4.62 -37.44 -13.24
CA PRO A 305 4.99 -38.57 -14.12
C PRO A 305 3.80 -39.18 -14.89
N CYS A 306 2.55 -38.97 -14.44
CA CYS A 306 1.36 -39.52 -15.08
C CYS A 306 0.88 -38.69 -16.28
N PHE A 307 1.14 -37.38 -16.27
CA PHE A 307 0.66 -36.45 -17.30
C PHE A 307 1.70 -36.24 -18.42
N PRO A 308 1.26 -35.96 -19.66
CA PRO A 308 2.17 -35.54 -20.72
C PRO A 308 2.93 -34.25 -20.36
N PRO A 309 4.25 -34.15 -20.63
CA PRO A 309 5.03 -32.94 -20.30
C PRO A 309 4.48 -31.64 -20.91
N GLU A 310 3.88 -31.75 -22.10
CA GLU A 310 3.23 -30.64 -22.82
C GLU A 310 2.10 -29.98 -22.02
N TYR A 311 1.51 -30.68 -21.05
CA TYR A 311 0.37 -30.19 -20.28
C TYR A 311 0.78 -29.25 -19.15
N LYS A 312 2.06 -29.26 -18.74
CA LYS A 312 2.59 -28.45 -17.63
C LYS A 312 1.70 -28.53 -16.39
N ILE A 313 1.41 -29.75 -15.95
CA ILE A 313 0.33 -30.02 -15.00
C ILE A 313 0.54 -29.33 -13.64
N VAL A 314 1.78 -29.22 -13.18
CA VAL A 314 2.10 -28.54 -11.91
C VAL A 314 1.75 -27.05 -11.99
N ASP A 315 2.22 -26.35 -13.04
CA ASP A 315 1.88 -24.93 -13.27
C ASP A 315 0.35 -24.72 -13.35
N LYS A 316 -0.35 -25.65 -14.02
CA LYS A 316 -1.80 -25.62 -14.15
C LYS A 316 -2.51 -25.76 -12.81
N TYR A 317 -2.15 -26.74 -11.99
CA TYR A 317 -2.73 -26.89 -10.66
C TYR A 317 -2.42 -25.69 -9.76
N VAL A 318 -1.18 -25.19 -9.77
CA VAL A 318 -0.79 -24.00 -9.01
C VAL A 318 -1.69 -22.81 -9.37
N MET A 319 -1.92 -22.59 -10.67
CA MET A 319 -2.83 -21.53 -11.15
C MET A 319 -4.30 -21.77 -10.75
N MET A 320 -4.78 -23.02 -10.81
CA MET A 320 -6.14 -23.37 -10.39
C MET A 320 -6.35 -23.10 -8.91
N TYR A 321 -5.46 -23.58 -8.04
CA TYR A 321 -5.54 -23.35 -6.60
C TYR A 321 -5.46 -21.86 -6.26
N HIS A 322 -4.55 -21.11 -6.89
CA HIS A 322 -4.48 -19.66 -6.73
C HIS A 322 -5.80 -18.96 -7.13
N LYS A 323 -6.32 -19.27 -8.31
CA LYS A 323 -7.54 -18.68 -8.87
C LYS A 323 -8.75 -18.94 -7.97
N PHE A 324 -9.02 -20.20 -7.63
CA PHE A 324 -10.21 -20.56 -6.88
C PHE A 324 -10.12 -20.16 -5.41
N LEU A 325 -8.91 -20.16 -4.82
CA LEU A 325 -8.71 -19.58 -3.49
C LEU A 325 -9.00 -18.07 -3.51
N SER A 326 -8.51 -17.37 -4.53
CA SER A 326 -8.81 -15.94 -4.70
C SER A 326 -10.32 -15.70 -4.80
N ILE A 327 -11.03 -16.41 -5.68
CA ILE A 327 -12.48 -16.25 -5.86
C ILE A 327 -13.22 -16.48 -4.54
N HIS A 328 -12.95 -17.58 -3.86
CA HIS A 328 -13.68 -17.91 -2.65
C HIS A 328 -13.40 -16.93 -1.49
N LEU A 329 -12.14 -16.51 -1.30
CA LEU A 329 -11.83 -15.48 -0.30
C LEU A 329 -12.45 -14.12 -0.66
N GLN A 330 -12.61 -13.81 -1.95
CA GLN A 330 -13.33 -12.61 -2.38
C GLN A 330 -14.82 -12.67 -2.03
N GLU A 331 -15.45 -13.84 -2.14
CA GLU A 331 -16.84 -14.06 -1.71
C GLU A 331 -16.98 -13.85 -0.20
N ILE A 332 -16.06 -14.40 0.60
CA ILE A 332 -16.05 -14.16 2.05
C ILE A 332 -15.92 -12.67 2.37
N ILE A 333 -15.03 -11.95 1.69
CA ILE A 333 -14.87 -10.49 1.90
C ILE A 333 -16.14 -9.73 1.49
N GLN A 334 -16.83 -10.15 0.43
CA GLN A 334 -18.08 -9.53 -0.03
C GLN A 334 -19.25 -9.77 0.94
N ASN A 335 -19.28 -10.92 1.60
CA ASN A 335 -20.26 -11.24 2.64
C ASN A 335 -20.05 -10.43 3.93
N GLY A 336 -18.94 -9.71 4.04
CA GLY A 336 -18.62 -8.81 5.15
C GLY A 336 -17.78 -9.50 6.22
N LEU A 337 -16.76 -8.79 6.71
CA LEU A 337 -15.89 -9.23 7.78
C LEU A 337 -16.16 -8.42 9.05
N GLU A 338 -15.97 -9.04 10.22
CA GLU A 338 -16.20 -8.42 11.52
C GLU A 338 -14.97 -8.52 12.44
N GLY A 339 -14.57 -7.40 13.06
CA GLY A 339 -13.54 -7.33 14.10
C GLY A 339 -12.25 -8.09 13.76
N THR A 340 -11.98 -9.18 14.49
CA THR A 340 -10.75 -10.00 14.34
C THR A 340 -10.64 -10.74 13.01
N GLU A 341 -11.74 -10.85 12.25
CA GLU A 341 -11.72 -11.48 10.93
C GLU A 341 -10.91 -10.65 9.91
N PHE A 342 -10.95 -9.31 10.01
CA PHE A 342 -10.10 -8.43 9.20
C PHE A 342 -8.61 -8.71 9.42
N VAL A 343 -8.21 -8.83 10.69
CA VAL A 343 -6.83 -9.11 11.09
C VAL A 343 -6.39 -10.46 10.54
N THR A 344 -7.26 -11.47 10.64
CA THR A 344 -6.95 -12.81 10.15
C THR A 344 -6.77 -12.82 8.63
N MET A 345 -7.68 -12.21 7.88
CA MET A 345 -7.60 -12.13 6.41
C MET A 345 -6.37 -11.34 5.94
N LEU A 346 -6.10 -10.19 6.55
CA LEU A 346 -4.93 -9.37 6.21
C LEU A 346 -3.62 -10.07 6.58
N SER A 347 -3.55 -10.71 7.76
CA SER A 347 -2.36 -11.47 8.18
C SER A 347 -2.12 -12.68 7.26
N PHE A 348 -3.18 -13.36 6.84
CA PHE A 348 -3.06 -14.43 5.85
C PHE A 348 -2.46 -13.93 4.53
N PHE A 349 -2.97 -12.81 4.01
CA PHE A 349 -2.47 -12.22 2.77
C PHE A 349 -1.01 -11.74 2.87
N TYR A 350 -0.68 -10.93 3.89
CA TYR A 350 0.63 -10.29 4.02
C TYR A 350 1.72 -11.23 4.52
N ARG A 351 1.38 -12.18 5.40
CA ARG A 351 2.38 -13.07 6.03
C ARG A 351 2.31 -14.48 5.48
N THR A 352 1.14 -15.10 5.56
CA THR A 352 1.03 -16.55 5.37
C THR A 352 1.15 -16.94 3.89
N TYR A 353 0.48 -16.21 3.00
CA TYR A 353 0.35 -16.60 1.59
C TYR A 353 1.71 -16.73 0.87
N HIS A 354 2.61 -15.76 1.08
CA HIS A 354 3.96 -15.78 0.50
C HIS A 354 5.03 -16.41 1.40
N SER A 355 4.67 -16.93 2.57
CA SER A 355 5.63 -17.54 3.51
C SER A 355 6.16 -18.89 3.03
N GLU A 356 7.22 -19.36 3.70
CA GLU A 356 7.75 -20.73 3.57
C GLU A 356 6.71 -21.81 3.94
N ASP A 357 5.66 -21.44 4.69
CA ASP A 357 4.60 -22.36 5.08
C ASP A 357 3.52 -22.55 3.99
N MET A 358 3.61 -21.83 2.86
CA MET A 358 2.65 -21.91 1.75
C MET A 358 3.35 -21.76 0.37
N LEU A 359 3.26 -20.60 -0.32
CA LEU A 359 3.84 -20.45 -1.65
C LEU A 359 5.37 -20.51 -1.66
N GLY A 360 6.01 -20.02 -0.61
CA GLY A 360 7.46 -20.02 -0.43
C GLY A 360 8.04 -21.39 -0.03
N HIS A 361 7.19 -22.41 0.13
CA HIS A 361 7.62 -23.72 0.58
C HIS A 361 8.73 -24.29 -0.33
N PRO A 362 9.85 -24.83 0.23
CA PRO A 362 11.00 -25.27 -0.56
C PRO A 362 10.65 -26.26 -1.69
N ASP A 363 9.67 -27.14 -1.45
CA ASP A 363 9.20 -28.09 -2.46
C ASP A 363 8.43 -27.44 -3.63
N LEU A 364 7.88 -26.24 -3.46
CA LEU A 364 6.92 -25.63 -4.40
C LEU A 364 7.41 -24.32 -5.02
N ILE A 365 8.40 -23.67 -4.40
CA ILE A 365 8.86 -22.30 -4.73
C ILE A 365 9.23 -22.11 -6.21
N GLU A 366 9.73 -23.16 -6.88
CA GLU A 366 10.05 -23.11 -8.32
C GLU A 366 8.83 -22.79 -9.19
N TYR A 367 7.66 -23.28 -8.82
CA TYR A 367 6.42 -23.15 -9.59
C TYR A 367 5.53 -21.97 -9.13
N THR A 368 5.77 -21.42 -7.94
CA THR A 368 4.95 -20.37 -7.33
C THR A 368 5.53 -18.95 -7.44
N LYS A 369 6.83 -18.81 -7.73
CA LYS A 369 7.54 -17.51 -7.82
C LYS A 369 6.90 -16.46 -8.73
N ASN A 370 6.23 -16.91 -9.78
CA ASN A 370 5.65 -16.03 -10.81
C ASN A 370 4.14 -15.79 -10.62
N LEU A 371 3.57 -16.20 -9.49
CA LEU A 371 2.18 -15.92 -9.19
C LEU A 371 1.97 -14.43 -8.90
N GLY A 372 0.84 -13.91 -9.37
CA GLY A 372 0.38 -12.57 -9.01
C GLY A 372 -0.12 -12.51 -7.56
N PRO A 373 -0.50 -11.31 -7.09
CA PRO A 373 -1.10 -11.16 -5.76
C PRO A 373 -2.42 -11.93 -5.66
N LEU A 374 -2.70 -12.49 -4.49
CA LEU A 374 -3.94 -13.24 -4.23
C LEU A 374 -5.20 -12.41 -4.47
N PHE A 375 -5.14 -11.11 -4.20
CA PHE A 375 -6.22 -10.17 -4.41
C PHE A 375 -5.82 -9.10 -5.43
N PRO A 376 -6.77 -8.62 -6.24
CA PRO A 376 -6.58 -7.37 -6.98
C PRO A 376 -6.28 -6.21 -6.03
N THR A 377 -5.33 -5.34 -6.38
CA THR A 377 -4.95 -4.17 -5.56
C THR A 377 -6.15 -3.33 -5.08
N PRO A 378 -7.17 -3.01 -5.91
CA PRO A 378 -8.32 -2.23 -5.46
C PRO A 378 -9.15 -2.91 -4.37
N LEU A 379 -9.21 -4.25 -4.40
CA LEU A 379 -9.91 -5.01 -3.36
C LEU A 379 -9.13 -4.97 -2.05
N LEU A 380 -7.82 -5.13 -2.12
CA LEU A 380 -6.95 -5.07 -0.94
C LEU A 380 -7.01 -3.69 -0.28
N GLU A 381 -6.94 -2.61 -1.07
CA GLU A 381 -7.09 -1.25 -0.58
C GLU A 381 -8.44 -1.02 0.11
N ARG A 382 -9.52 -1.56 -0.46
CA ARG A 382 -10.85 -1.52 0.16
C ARG A 382 -10.90 -2.30 1.47
N LEU A 383 -10.30 -3.50 1.52
CA LEU A 383 -10.24 -4.32 2.73
C LEU A 383 -9.48 -3.60 3.85
N VAL A 384 -8.32 -3.00 3.54
CA VAL A 384 -7.56 -2.19 4.50
C VAL A 384 -8.36 -0.97 4.95
N SER A 385 -9.06 -0.30 4.04
CA SER A 385 -9.90 0.86 4.38
C SER A 385 -11.05 0.48 5.31
N SER A 386 -11.71 -0.66 5.07
CA SER A 386 -12.76 -1.19 5.95
C SER A 386 -12.22 -1.56 7.34
N TYR A 387 -11.04 -2.18 7.41
CA TYR A 387 -10.37 -2.48 8.69
C TYR A 387 -10.04 -1.20 9.47
N LEU A 388 -9.49 -0.18 8.80
CA LEU A 388 -9.20 1.11 9.44
C LEU A 388 -10.48 1.80 9.92
N LYS A 389 -11.58 1.68 9.18
CA LYS A 389 -12.88 2.22 9.58
C LYS A 389 -13.46 1.51 10.81
N ASP A 390 -13.27 0.19 10.92
CA ASP A 390 -13.65 -0.59 12.10
C ASP A 390 -12.89 -0.08 13.34
N ILE A 391 -11.57 0.08 13.24
CA ILE A 391 -10.75 0.67 14.30
C ILE A 391 -11.19 2.11 14.63
N GLU A 392 -11.44 2.95 13.62
CA GLU A 392 -11.93 4.32 13.82
C GLU A 392 -13.23 4.34 14.62
N THR A 393 -14.17 3.46 14.30
CA THR A 393 -15.46 3.35 15.01
C THR A 393 -15.24 2.93 16.47
N ASN A 394 -14.37 1.94 16.70
CA ASN A 394 -14.00 1.48 18.04
C ASN A 394 -13.33 2.61 18.85
N TYR A 395 -12.43 3.40 18.24
CA TYR A 395 -11.80 4.55 18.88
C TYR A 395 -12.81 5.62 19.26
N ILE A 396 -13.75 5.96 18.38
CA ILE A 396 -14.80 6.94 18.68
C ILE A 396 -15.62 6.49 19.89
N GLU A 397 -16.08 5.24 19.91
CA GLU A 397 -16.89 4.71 21.01
C GLU A 397 -16.12 4.72 22.34
N TRP A 398 -14.88 4.24 22.33
CA TRP A 398 -14.04 4.20 23.54
C TRP A 398 -13.71 5.59 24.08
N MET A 399 -13.37 6.54 23.21
CA MET A 399 -13.06 7.91 23.59
C MET A 399 -14.31 8.62 24.14
N GLN A 400 -15.49 8.38 23.55
CA GLN A 400 -16.76 8.91 24.06
C GLN A 400 -17.10 8.36 25.45
N ASN A 401 -16.93 7.05 25.66
CA ASN A 401 -17.15 6.41 26.96
C ASN A 401 -16.17 6.92 28.02
N THR A 402 -14.90 7.10 27.64
CA THR A 402 -13.86 7.67 28.51
C THR A 402 -14.22 9.10 28.93
N LEU A 403 -14.61 9.95 27.97
CA LEU A 403 -15.05 11.31 28.23
C LEU A 403 -16.30 11.39 29.12
N LYS A 404 -17.24 10.46 28.94
CA LYS A 404 -18.43 10.39 29.77
C LYS A 404 -18.06 10.14 31.23
N SER A 405 -17.17 9.17 31.49
CA SER A 405 -16.66 8.87 32.83
C SER A 405 -15.96 10.08 33.45
N GLU A 406 -15.12 10.78 32.69
CA GLU A 406 -14.44 12.00 33.15
C GLU A 406 -15.43 13.10 33.54
N LYS A 407 -16.44 13.36 32.70
CA LYS A 407 -17.48 14.37 32.99
C LYS A 407 -18.29 14.07 34.24
N GLU A 408 -18.55 12.79 34.50
CA GLU A 408 -19.22 12.34 35.72
C GLU A 408 -18.32 12.54 36.94
N GLU A 409 -17.02 12.24 36.81
CA GLU A 409 -16.04 12.45 37.87
C GLU A 409 -15.86 13.93 38.22
N TRP A 410 -15.75 14.83 37.23
CA TRP A 410 -15.57 16.26 37.47
C TRP A 410 -16.74 16.88 38.27
N ARG A 411 -17.94 16.29 38.16
CA ARG A 411 -19.17 16.71 38.86
C ARG A 411 -19.38 15.99 40.20
N SER A 412 -18.42 15.16 40.61
CA SER A 412 -18.50 14.43 41.85
C SER A 412 -18.48 15.38 43.05
N ALA A 413 -19.24 15.00 44.08
CA ALA A 413 -19.18 15.65 45.39
C ALA A 413 -18.00 15.18 46.25
N ASN A 414 -17.09 14.37 45.69
CA ASN A 414 -15.90 13.87 46.36
C ASN A 414 -14.67 14.64 45.89
N ARG A 415 -13.76 14.95 46.82
CA ARG A 415 -12.45 15.52 46.50
C ARG A 415 -11.62 14.47 45.73
N PRO A 416 -10.91 14.84 44.64
CA PRO A 416 -10.05 13.89 43.95
C PRO A 416 -8.88 13.42 44.82
N ASP A 417 -8.53 12.14 44.67
CA ASP A 417 -7.41 11.52 45.37
C ASP A 417 -6.06 12.12 44.96
N SER A 418 -5.04 11.98 45.82
CA SER A 418 -3.72 12.56 45.56
C SER A 418 -3.05 12.03 44.30
N ASP A 419 -3.29 10.76 43.96
CA ASP A 419 -2.69 10.11 42.79
C ASP A 419 -3.28 10.62 41.47
N THR A 420 -4.56 11.03 41.47
CA THR A 420 -5.31 11.51 40.30
C THR A 420 -4.69 12.78 39.70
N TYR A 421 -3.95 13.57 40.48
CA TYR A 421 -3.27 14.77 39.99
C TYR A 421 -2.06 14.48 39.10
N THR A 422 -1.45 13.30 39.24
CA THR A 422 -0.25 12.89 38.50
C THR A 422 -0.55 11.84 37.42
N ARG A 423 -1.59 11.04 37.63
CA ARG A 423 -1.93 9.93 36.77
C ARG A 423 -3.41 9.96 36.43
N THR A 424 -3.72 10.52 35.27
CA THR A 424 -5.10 10.78 34.86
C THR A 424 -5.64 9.67 33.98
N ALA A 425 -6.92 9.32 34.14
CA ALA A 425 -7.49 8.12 33.54
C ALA A 425 -7.59 8.23 32.01
N ALA A 426 -8.11 9.34 31.49
CA ALA A 426 -8.35 9.50 30.06
C ALA A 426 -7.12 9.33 29.14
N PRO A 427 -6.00 10.07 29.32
CA PRO A 427 -4.80 9.87 28.48
C PRO A 427 -4.29 8.42 28.53
N ILE A 428 -4.31 7.81 29.72
CA ILE A 428 -3.77 6.46 29.90
C ILE A 428 -4.63 5.42 29.20
N ILE A 429 -5.95 5.47 29.39
CA ILE A 429 -6.89 4.55 28.74
C ILE A 429 -6.77 4.67 27.21
N ILE A 430 -6.77 5.90 26.69
CA ILE A 430 -6.69 6.16 25.25
C ILE A 430 -5.37 5.61 24.67
N PHE A 431 -4.23 5.91 25.27
CA PHE A 431 -2.94 5.42 24.75
C PHE A 431 -2.73 3.92 25.00
N GLN A 432 -3.29 3.32 26.05
CA GLN A 432 -3.29 1.87 26.23
C GLN A 432 -4.07 1.18 25.11
N MET A 433 -5.25 1.69 24.76
CA MET A 433 -6.05 1.19 23.64
C MET A 433 -5.32 1.33 22.30
N ILE A 434 -4.64 2.46 22.07
CA ILE A 434 -3.80 2.66 20.87
C ILE A 434 -2.70 1.60 20.82
N ASN A 435 -1.98 1.37 21.92
CA ASN A 435 -0.93 0.35 21.97
C ASN A 435 -1.46 -1.06 21.66
N GLN A 436 -2.63 -1.43 22.19
CA GLN A 436 -3.26 -2.72 21.90
C GLN A 436 -3.57 -2.89 20.41
N ASN A 437 -4.15 -1.88 19.77
CA ASN A 437 -4.44 -1.91 18.33
C ASN A 437 -3.16 -1.92 17.48
N LEU A 438 -2.12 -1.20 17.91
CA LEU A 438 -0.81 -1.24 17.25
C LEU A 438 -0.14 -2.60 17.36
N ASP A 439 -0.27 -3.29 18.51
CA ASP A 439 0.28 -4.63 18.68
C ASP A 439 -0.43 -5.65 17.78
N VAL A 440 -1.74 -5.52 17.59
CA VAL A 440 -2.49 -6.31 16.60
C VAL A 440 -2.05 -5.97 15.18
N ALA A 441 -1.89 -4.68 14.84
CA ALA A 441 -1.44 -4.28 13.51
C ALA A 441 -0.02 -4.81 13.19
N LYS A 442 0.86 -4.89 14.19
CA LYS A 442 2.20 -5.49 14.06
C LYS A 442 2.15 -6.95 13.67
N THR A 443 1.10 -7.70 14.01
CA THR A 443 0.95 -9.11 13.57
C THR A 443 0.50 -9.26 12.12
N ILE A 444 0.16 -8.15 11.45
CA ILE A 444 -0.20 -8.12 10.04
C ILE A 444 1.03 -7.71 9.22
N SER A 445 1.41 -6.44 9.25
CA SER A 445 2.58 -5.90 8.54
C SER A 445 3.02 -4.54 9.09
N GLU A 446 4.25 -4.13 8.78
CA GLU A 446 4.76 -2.80 9.16
C GLU A 446 3.95 -1.67 8.48
N GLU A 447 3.54 -1.87 7.23
CA GLU A 447 2.72 -0.90 6.49
C GLU A 447 1.35 -0.66 7.16
N ILE A 448 0.68 -1.74 7.58
CA ILE A 448 -0.61 -1.64 8.29
C ILE A 448 -0.42 -1.00 9.66
N THR A 449 0.67 -1.34 10.35
CA THR A 449 1.02 -0.71 11.65
C THR A 449 1.14 0.82 11.51
N LEU A 450 1.76 1.31 10.44
CA LEU A 450 1.87 2.74 10.16
C LEU A 450 0.50 3.39 9.92
N LYS A 451 -0.36 2.75 9.11
CA LYS A 451 -1.70 3.26 8.82
C LYS A 451 -2.55 3.36 10.10
N VAL A 452 -2.48 2.34 10.96
CA VAL A 452 -3.15 2.34 12.26
C VAL A 452 -2.57 3.41 13.18
N LEU A 453 -1.24 3.63 13.19
CA LEU A 453 -0.60 4.67 13.99
C LEU A 453 -1.08 6.08 13.60
N ILE A 454 -1.08 6.38 12.30
CA ILE A 454 -1.54 7.67 11.79
C ILE A 454 -3.00 7.89 12.16
N LEU A 455 -3.86 6.90 11.90
CA LEU A 455 -5.27 6.95 12.29
C LEU A 455 -5.46 7.19 13.79
N SER A 456 -4.66 6.51 14.62
CA SER A 456 -4.71 6.65 16.08
C SER A 456 -4.42 8.07 16.53
N VAL A 457 -3.36 8.68 16.00
CA VAL A 457 -2.99 10.07 16.30
C VAL A 457 -4.08 11.04 15.83
N GLU A 458 -4.64 10.81 14.63
CA GLU A 458 -5.75 11.63 14.11
C GLU A 458 -7.00 11.55 14.98
N GLN A 459 -7.36 10.37 15.50
CA GLN A 459 -8.51 10.24 16.40
C GLN A 459 -8.27 10.96 17.74
N VAL A 460 -7.06 10.92 18.29
CA VAL A 460 -6.72 11.69 19.50
C VAL A 460 -6.79 13.20 19.25
N ILE A 461 -6.40 13.67 18.06
CA ILE A 461 -6.57 15.07 17.65
C ILE A 461 -8.07 15.43 17.56
N LYS A 462 -8.90 14.58 16.95
CA LYS A 462 -10.35 14.80 16.85
C LYS A 462 -11.04 14.79 18.23
N PHE A 463 -10.57 13.92 19.13
CA PHE A 463 -11.10 13.82 20.50
C PHE A 463 -11.05 15.14 21.25
N ARG A 464 -10.01 15.96 21.00
CA ARG A 464 -9.82 17.26 21.64
C ARG A 464 -11.06 18.14 21.61
N ASP A 465 -11.82 18.17 20.51
CA ASP A 465 -12.97 19.06 20.42
C ASP A 465 -14.08 18.65 21.39
N SER A 466 -14.40 17.35 21.44
CA SER A 466 -15.36 16.81 22.41
C SER A 466 -14.90 16.97 23.86
N PHE A 467 -13.60 16.85 24.10
CA PHE A 467 -12.98 17.05 25.41
C PHE A 467 -13.07 18.53 25.83
N ARG A 468 -12.73 19.46 24.93
CA ARG A 468 -12.86 20.91 25.12
C ARG A 468 -14.30 21.33 25.44
N ASP A 469 -15.27 20.84 24.67
CA ASP A 469 -16.68 21.15 24.92
C ASP A 469 -17.12 20.65 26.30
N GLY A 470 -16.58 19.51 26.74
CA GLY A 470 -16.75 19.03 28.10
C GLY A 470 -16.20 19.98 29.17
N ILE A 471 -14.99 20.50 28.96
CA ILE A 471 -14.34 21.46 29.88
C ILE A 471 -15.14 22.77 29.94
N ILE A 472 -15.65 23.24 28.80
CA ILE A 472 -16.47 24.46 28.74
C ILE A 472 -17.81 24.27 29.46
N ASP A 473 -18.49 23.14 29.25
CA ASP A 473 -19.74 22.82 29.97
C ASP A 473 -19.48 22.71 31.49
N PHE A 474 -18.34 22.15 31.89
CA PHE A 474 -17.91 22.08 33.28
C PHE A 474 -17.70 23.48 33.89
N LYS A 475 -16.93 24.33 33.20
CA LYS A 475 -16.67 25.72 33.58
C LYS A 475 -17.97 26.53 33.70
N ASN A 476 -18.84 26.48 32.69
CA ASN A 476 -20.05 27.28 32.67
C ASN A 476 -20.98 26.94 33.84
N LYS A 477 -21.12 25.65 34.18
CA LYS A 477 -21.92 25.22 35.35
C LYS A 477 -21.38 25.75 36.67
N TYR A 478 -20.06 25.81 36.82
CA TYR A 478 -19.45 26.40 38.01
C TYR A 478 -19.76 27.89 38.15
N PHE A 479 -19.70 28.67 37.06
CA PHE A 479 -19.99 30.10 37.11
C PHE A 479 -21.49 30.43 37.13
N GLU A 480 -22.36 29.51 36.73
CA GLU A 480 -23.82 29.62 36.97
C GLU A 480 -24.14 29.48 38.46
N ASP A 481 -23.58 28.46 39.12
CA ASP A 481 -23.71 28.26 40.57
C ASP A 481 -22.51 27.48 41.12
N ARG A 482 -21.65 28.19 41.88
CA ARG A 482 -20.43 27.62 42.48
C ARG A 482 -20.70 26.40 43.36
N LYS A 483 -21.91 26.24 43.89
CA LYS A 483 -22.28 25.08 44.74
C LYS A 483 -22.48 23.78 43.96
N GLN A 484 -22.76 23.86 42.65
CA GLN A 484 -22.97 22.67 41.82
C GLN A 484 -21.67 21.91 41.55
N VAL A 485 -20.53 22.61 41.63
CA VAL A 485 -19.21 22.04 41.36
C VAL A 485 -18.26 22.41 42.51
N PRO A 486 -18.30 21.67 43.64
CA PRO A 486 -17.57 22.03 44.85
C PRO A 486 -16.04 21.95 44.72
N TYR A 487 -15.53 21.17 43.76
CA TYR A 487 -14.10 20.93 43.54
C TYR A 487 -13.59 21.43 42.20
N PHE A 488 -14.12 22.58 41.74
CA PHE A 488 -13.77 23.17 40.43
C PHE A 488 -12.25 23.32 40.25
N THR A 489 -11.58 23.99 41.19
CA THR A 489 -10.13 24.24 41.13
C THR A 489 -9.33 22.94 41.02
N GLN A 490 -9.68 21.93 41.82
CA GLN A 490 -8.97 20.65 41.85
C GLN A 490 -9.11 19.89 40.53
N TYR A 491 -10.32 19.83 39.96
CA TYR A 491 -10.55 19.17 38.68
C TYR A 491 -9.98 19.95 37.50
N MET A 492 -9.98 21.29 37.55
CA MET A 492 -9.29 22.10 36.53
C MET A 492 -7.78 21.86 36.52
N ILE A 493 -7.14 21.72 37.69
CA ILE A 493 -5.73 21.33 37.79
C ILE A 493 -5.50 19.96 37.15
N ILE A 494 -6.37 18.99 37.43
CA ILE A 494 -6.31 17.65 36.84
C ILE A 494 -6.39 17.77 35.31
N ILE A 495 -7.39 18.46 34.77
CA ILE A 495 -7.60 18.68 33.32
C ILE A 495 -6.36 19.31 32.65
N ILE A 496 -5.76 20.32 33.28
CA ILE A 496 -4.54 20.98 32.78
C ILE A 496 -3.36 20.00 32.75
N ASN A 497 -3.21 19.17 33.78
CA ASN A 497 -2.21 18.09 33.80
C ASN A 497 -2.52 16.98 32.78
N GLN A 498 -3.80 16.66 32.52
CA GLN A 498 -4.18 15.70 31.46
C GLN A 498 -3.68 16.15 30.09
N CYS A 499 -3.84 17.43 29.77
CA CYS A 499 -3.39 17.97 28.49
C CYS A 499 -1.88 17.82 28.29
N LEU A 500 -1.09 18.01 29.35
CA LEU A 500 0.35 17.74 29.32
C LEU A 500 0.64 16.24 29.16
N GLN A 501 -0.12 15.38 29.85
CA GLN A 501 0.05 13.93 29.73
C GLN A 501 -0.26 13.40 28.32
N PHE A 502 -1.25 13.97 27.61
CA PHE A 502 -1.48 13.69 26.18
C PHE A 502 -0.26 14.04 25.32
N VAL A 503 0.40 15.17 25.61
CA VAL A 503 1.63 15.60 24.94
C VAL A 503 2.76 14.60 25.22
N ASP A 504 2.99 14.26 26.48
CA ASP A 504 4.10 13.38 26.87
C ASP A 504 3.95 11.95 26.33
N LEU A 505 2.73 11.39 26.39
CA LEU A 505 2.43 10.08 25.81
C LEU A 505 2.54 10.10 24.27
N GLY A 506 2.12 11.21 23.64
CA GLY A 506 2.35 11.44 22.22
C GLY A 506 3.82 11.43 21.85
N ASN A 507 4.67 12.10 22.63
CA ASN A 507 6.12 12.15 22.43
C ASN A 507 6.78 10.78 22.61
N LEU A 508 6.33 10.01 23.62
CA LEU A 508 6.81 8.66 23.86
C LEU A 508 6.48 7.75 22.68
N LEU A 509 5.25 7.83 22.18
CA LEU A 509 4.80 7.07 21.02
C LEU A 509 5.56 7.49 19.75
N GLU A 510 5.77 8.77 19.51
CA GLU A 510 6.59 9.28 18.41
C GLU A 510 8.00 8.69 18.45
N LYS A 511 8.66 8.73 19.61
CA LYS A 511 10.01 8.21 19.81
C LYS A 511 10.10 6.70 19.52
N GLN A 512 9.07 5.94 19.90
CA GLN A 512 9.02 4.49 19.65
C GLN A 512 9.00 4.16 18.15
N TYR A 513 8.38 5.00 17.31
CA TYR A 513 8.21 4.75 15.87
C TYR A 513 9.14 5.61 14.97
N SER A 514 9.94 6.49 15.56
CA SER A 514 10.89 7.37 14.84
C SER A 514 12.02 6.61 14.11
N GLY A 515 12.29 5.35 14.49
CA GLY A 515 13.32 4.52 13.85
C GLY A 515 12.83 3.70 12.63
N SER A 516 11.54 3.74 12.30
CA SER A 516 10.98 3.02 11.14
C SER A 516 11.29 3.77 9.83
N LEU A 517 11.32 3.04 8.70
CA LEU A 517 11.61 3.54 7.35
C LEU A 517 10.71 4.71 6.90
N PHE A 518 9.63 4.98 7.63
CA PHE A 518 8.60 5.97 7.33
C PHE A 518 8.59 7.20 8.25
N ALA A 519 9.66 7.43 9.01
CA ALA A 519 9.77 8.49 10.01
C ALA A 519 9.36 9.90 9.51
N ASN A 520 9.63 10.22 8.24
CA ASN A 520 9.30 11.52 7.65
C ASN A 520 7.79 11.78 7.49
N HIS A 521 6.94 10.75 7.54
CA HIS A 521 5.48 10.88 7.33
C HIS A 521 4.68 10.99 8.64
N ILE A 522 5.29 10.75 9.79
CA ILE A 522 4.60 10.74 11.09
C ILE A 522 4.82 12.01 11.92
N GLY A 523 5.95 12.69 11.74
CA GLY A 523 6.34 13.86 12.56
C GLY A 523 5.34 15.02 12.52
N ASP A 524 4.71 15.27 11.37
CA ASP A 524 3.70 16.32 11.22
C ASP A 524 2.44 16.01 12.06
N ASN A 525 2.01 14.76 12.10
CA ASN A 525 0.84 14.33 12.88
C ASN A 525 1.09 14.46 14.38
N PHE A 526 2.26 14.05 14.86
CA PHE A 526 2.64 14.21 16.27
C PHE A 526 2.85 15.68 16.65
N SER A 527 3.41 16.50 15.75
CA SER A 527 3.52 17.94 15.95
C SER A 527 2.15 18.61 16.08
N ARG A 528 1.18 18.20 15.24
CA ARG A 528 -0.22 18.65 15.34
C ARG A 528 -0.84 18.21 16.67
N LEU A 529 -0.70 16.95 17.07
CA LEU A 529 -1.20 16.46 18.36
C LEU A 529 -0.64 17.28 19.53
N ARG A 530 0.67 17.55 19.53
CA ARG A 530 1.32 18.40 20.52
C ARG A 530 0.70 19.80 20.56
N GLY A 531 0.61 20.45 19.41
CA GLY A 531 0.05 21.79 19.29
C GLY A 531 -1.40 21.85 19.77
N THR A 532 -2.22 20.87 19.40
CA THR A 532 -3.65 20.78 19.77
C THR A 532 -3.85 20.71 21.28
N PHE A 533 -3.10 19.85 21.99
CA PHE A 533 -3.25 19.73 23.45
C PHE A 533 -2.52 20.84 24.22
N VAL A 534 -1.44 21.42 23.69
CA VAL A 534 -0.82 22.65 24.26
C VAL A 534 -1.79 23.83 24.19
N GLN A 535 -2.50 24.00 23.06
CA GLN A 535 -3.51 25.05 22.93
C GLN A 535 -4.67 24.82 23.90
N LEU A 536 -5.15 23.58 24.04
CA LEU A 536 -6.20 23.27 25.00
C LEU A 536 -5.74 23.51 26.44
N ARG A 537 -4.50 23.13 26.79
CA ARG A 537 -3.87 23.41 28.08
C ARG A 537 -3.88 24.91 28.38
N ASN A 538 -3.50 25.75 27.41
CA ASN A 538 -3.50 27.20 27.57
C ASN A 538 -4.90 27.74 27.87
N GLU A 539 -5.89 27.25 27.12
CA GLU A 539 -7.29 27.65 27.28
C GLU A 539 -7.87 27.21 28.63
N ALA A 540 -7.65 25.95 29.03
CA ALA A 540 -8.06 25.44 30.34
C ALA A 540 -7.36 26.19 31.50
N GLY A 541 -6.09 26.56 31.31
CA GLY A 541 -5.35 27.40 32.25
C GLY A 541 -5.97 28.78 32.45
N ASN A 542 -6.47 29.39 31.37
CA ASN A 542 -7.20 30.65 31.47
C ASN A 542 -8.53 30.49 32.23
N PHE A 543 -9.23 29.38 32.06
CA PHE A 543 -10.46 29.10 32.83
C PHE A 543 -10.19 28.93 34.34
N LEU A 544 -9.06 28.32 34.70
CA LEU A 544 -8.61 28.24 36.09
C LEU A 544 -8.35 29.63 36.67
N LEU A 545 -7.67 30.50 35.92
CA LEU A 545 -7.37 31.87 36.35
C LEU A 545 -8.59 32.78 36.38
N GLU A 546 -9.64 32.47 35.62
CA GLU A 546 -10.86 33.27 35.57
C GLU A 546 -11.57 33.35 36.92
N GLU A 547 -11.61 32.25 37.67
CA GLU A 547 -12.14 32.21 39.04
C GLU A 547 -11.40 33.21 39.94
N LEU A 548 -10.07 33.09 40.00
CA LEU A 548 -9.18 33.98 40.76
C LEU A 548 -9.42 35.45 40.38
N PHE A 549 -9.50 35.76 39.08
CA PHE A 549 -9.58 37.15 38.65
C PHE A 549 -10.96 37.77 38.81
N ILE A 550 -12.03 36.98 38.75
CA ILE A 550 -13.39 37.44 39.11
C ILE A 550 -13.43 37.86 40.58
N ASP A 551 -12.79 37.10 41.46
CA ASP A 551 -12.77 37.43 42.89
C ASP A 551 -11.91 38.66 43.20
N LEU A 552 -10.94 38.96 42.33
CA LEU A 552 -10.08 40.15 42.41
C LEU A 552 -10.62 41.40 41.69
N ASP A 553 -11.61 41.27 40.80
CA ASP A 553 -12.08 42.36 39.93
C ASP A 553 -12.46 43.63 40.72
N GLN A 554 -13.26 43.46 41.79
CA GLN A 554 -13.68 44.56 42.66
C GLN A 554 -12.52 45.28 43.38
N HIS A 555 -11.38 44.60 43.56
CA HIS A 555 -10.20 45.18 44.21
C HIS A 555 -9.31 45.92 43.21
N PHE A 556 -9.17 45.39 41.99
CA PHE A 556 -8.54 46.11 40.89
C PHE A 556 -9.30 47.39 40.53
N GLU A 557 -10.64 47.39 40.61
CA GLU A 557 -11.44 48.60 40.38
C GLU A 557 -11.24 49.71 41.41
N LYS A 558 -10.81 49.35 42.63
CA LYS A 558 -10.50 50.31 43.69
C LYS A 558 -9.12 50.94 43.54
N LEU A 559 -8.25 50.39 42.68
CA LEU A 559 -6.99 51.03 42.35
C LEU A 559 -7.25 52.32 41.56
N PHE A 560 -6.43 53.35 41.82
CA PHE A 560 -6.55 54.66 41.19
C PHE A 560 -7.95 55.33 41.34
N ASN A 561 -8.64 55.07 42.44
CA ASN A 561 -9.83 55.82 42.84
C ASN A 561 -9.47 57.00 43.77
N ALA A 562 -10.46 57.81 44.18
CA ALA A 562 -10.23 58.99 45.04
C ALA A 562 -9.63 58.68 46.42
N GLN A 563 -9.79 57.45 46.92
CA GLN A 563 -9.29 57.00 48.23
C GLN A 563 -7.99 56.19 48.10
N TRP A 564 -7.59 55.79 46.89
CA TRP A 564 -6.43 54.93 46.63
C TRP A 564 -5.15 55.56 47.16
N LEU A 565 -4.92 56.87 47.01
CA LEU A 565 -3.70 57.50 47.54
C LEU A 565 -3.54 57.32 49.07
N ALA A 566 -4.64 57.31 49.82
CA ALA A 566 -4.65 57.28 51.27
C ALA A 566 -4.67 55.87 51.88
N SER A 567 -4.99 54.81 51.12
CA SER A 567 -5.13 53.43 51.64
C SER A 567 -4.38 52.40 50.79
N LEU A 568 -3.77 51.40 51.42
CA LEU A 568 -3.14 50.24 50.75
C LEU A 568 -4.04 48.99 50.73
N ASP A 569 -5.23 49.06 51.33
CA ASP A 569 -6.04 47.88 51.68
C ASP A 569 -6.44 47.05 50.45
N SER A 570 -6.63 47.70 49.30
CA SER A 570 -7.03 47.02 48.06
C SER A 570 -5.90 46.19 47.46
N LEU A 571 -4.65 46.65 47.53
CA LEU A 571 -3.51 45.87 47.04
C LEU A 571 -3.15 44.74 48.01
N GLU A 572 -3.20 44.97 49.32
CA GLU A 572 -2.95 43.93 50.31
C GLU A 572 -3.94 42.77 50.16
N THR A 573 -5.20 43.07 49.83
CA THR A 573 -6.19 42.04 49.52
C THR A 573 -5.83 41.28 48.23
N ILE A 574 -5.44 42.00 47.16
CA ILE A 574 -4.98 41.36 45.91
C ILE A 574 -3.79 40.42 46.18
N TYR A 575 -2.82 40.87 46.97
CA TYR A 575 -1.66 40.08 47.36
C TYR A 575 -2.06 38.80 48.09
N ALA A 576 -2.85 38.93 49.16
CA ALA A 576 -3.25 37.81 50.00
C ALA A 576 -4.10 36.77 49.24
N THR A 577 -5.04 37.23 48.41
CA THR A 577 -5.87 36.34 47.59
C THR A 577 -5.02 35.62 46.55
N LEU A 578 -4.10 36.29 45.84
CA LEU A 578 -3.18 35.62 44.92
C LEU A 578 -2.36 34.56 45.65
N GLU A 579 -1.80 34.88 46.81
CA GLU A 579 -1.02 33.93 47.62
C GLU A 579 -1.83 32.68 47.98
N ASP A 580 -3.08 32.84 48.40
CA ASP A 580 -3.99 31.75 48.78
C ASP A 580 -4.30 30.82 47.59
N TYR A 581 -4.71 31.37 46.44
CA TYR A 581 -4.97 30.56 45.24
C TYR A 581 -3.72 29.81 44.75
N PHE A 582 -2.54 30.43 44.80
CA PHE A 582 -1.31 29.77 44.36
C PHE A 582 -0.83 28.68 45.33
N GLN A 583 -1.32 28.67 46.58
CA GLN A 583 -1.18 27.51 47.46
C GLN A 583 -2.05 26.34 46.99
N ASP A 584 -3.29 26.59 46.54
CA ASP A 584 -4.16 25.55 45.99
C ASP A 584 -3.69 25.01 44.63
N TYR A 585 -2.99 25.84 43.85
CA TYR A 585 -2.43 25.45 42.55
C TYR A 585 -1.17 24.57 42.67
N ASN A 586 -0.73 24.23 43.88
CA ASN A 586 0.51 23.49 44.12
C ASN A 586 0.57 22.08 43.50
N ARG A 587 -0.57 21.52 43.08
CA ARG A 587 -0.70 20.20 42.45
C ARG A 587 -0.60 20.23 40.91
N LEU A 588 -0.44 21.41 40.30
CA LEU A 588 -0.09 21.50 38.88
C LEU A 588 1.29 20.86 38.66
N ALA A 589 1.45 20.18 37.53
CA ALA A 589 2.77 19.78 37.06
C ALA A 589 3.65 21.02 36.89
N GLU A 590 4.96 20.90 37.13
CA GLU A 590 5.88 22.05 37.19
C GLU A 590 5.81 22.96 35.95
N THR A 591 5.78 22.37 34.76
CA THR A 591 5.67 23.10 33.49
C THR A 591 4.34 23.84 33.34
N ASN A 592 3.25 23.25 33.85
CA ASN A 592 1.93 23.89 33.88
C ASN A 592 1.86 24.97 34.96
N TYR A 593 2.45 24.73 36.14
CA TYR A 593 2.50 25.71 37.22
C TYR A 593 3.23 26.97 36.77
N ASN A 594 4.43 26.83 36.18
CA ASN A 594 5.19 27.96 35.65
C ASN A 594 4.41 28.74 34.59
N PHE A 595 3.70 28.03 33.69
CA PHE A 595 2.82 28.65 32.71
C PHE A 595 1.69 29.46 33.38
N ILE A 596 1.01 28.90 34.39
CA ILE A 596 -0.08 29.58 35.11
C ILE A 596 0.44 30.81 35.88
N VAL A 597 1.62 30.72 36.51
CA VAL A 597 2.28 31.84 37.18
C VAL A 597 2.57 32.98 36.19
N GLU A 598 3.11 32.66 35.01
CA GLU A 598 3.41 33.62 33.95
C GLU A 598 2.14 34.30 33.42
N GLN A 599 1.08 33.53 33.13
CA GLN A 599 -0.20 34.08 32.70
C GLN A 599 -0.87 34.95 33.77
N ALA A 600 -0.78 34.55 35.05
CA ALA A 600 -1.30 35.35 36.14
C ALA A 600 -0.52 36.66 36.31
N ARG A 601 0.81 36.61 36.26
CA ARG A 601 1.67 37.81 36.31
C ARG A 601 1.29 38.82 35.22
N SER A 602 1.17 38.35 33.99
CA SER A 602 0.76 39.18 32.84
C SER A 602 -0.64 39.76 33.01
N THR A 603 -1.58 38.96 33.50
CA THR A 603 -2.95 39.42 33.73
C THR A 603 -3.03 40.44 34.87
N VAL A 604 -2.25 40.28 35.94
CA VAL A 604 -2.13 41.27 37.03
C VAL A 604 -1.55 42.58 36.51
N ALA A 605 -0.45 42.54 35.76
CA ALA A 605 0.16 43.74 35.18
C ALA A 605 -0.83 44.47 34.25
N LYS A 606 -1.56 43.71 33.43
CA LYS A 606 -2.59 44.24 32.53
C LYS A 606 -3.74 44.91 33.29
N ARG A 607 -4.26 44.26 34.33
CA ARG A 607 -5.36 44.80 35.17
C ARG A 607 -4.91 46.06 35.92
N TYR A 608 -3.69 46.08 36.43
CA TYR A 608 -3.10 47.25 37.08
C TYR A 608 -2.95 48.44 36.10
N LEU A 609 -2.38 48.21 34.91
CA LEU A 609 -2.27 49.23 33.85
C LEU A 609 -3.65 49.72 33.38
N THR A 610 -4.63 48.82 33.30
CA THR A 610 -6.01 49.19 32.96
C THR A 610 -6.60 50.12 34.01
N ALA A 611 -6.42 49.83 35.30
CA ALA A 611 -6.86 50.71 36.38
C ALA A 611 -6.14 52.07 36.34
N MET A 612 -4.82 52.07 36.17
CA MET A 612 -4.00 53.28 36.05
C MET A 612 -4.47 54.20 34.92
N LEU A 613 -4.78 53.66 33.75
CA LEU A 613 -5.16 54.44 32.55
C LEU A 613 -6.69 54.65 32.41
N SER A 614 -7.48 54.30 33.43
CA SER A 614 -8.94 54.44 33.41
C SER A 614 -9.46 55.86 33.69
N LYS A 615 -8.59 56.86 33.91
CA LYS A 615 -8.95 58.27 34.18
C LYS A 615 -9.88 58.48 35.39
N ARG A 616 -9.73 57.65 36.44
CA ARG A 616 -10.60 57.68 37.64
C ARG A 616 -10.12 58.66 38.73
N VAL A 617 -8.87 59.09 38.65
CA VAL A 617 -8.23 60.02 39.60
C VAL A 617 -7.37 61.04 38.83
N SER A 618 -7.14 62.19 39.45
CA SER A 618 -6.25 63.24 38.95
C SER A 618 -5.55 63.88 40.14
N PHE A 619 -4.21 63.85 40.14
CA PHE A 619 -3.34 64.36 41.19
C PHE A 619 -3.10 65.86 40.96
N LYS A 620 -3.60 66.71 41.83
CA LYS A 620 -3.72 68.17 41.58
C LYS A 620 -2.42 68.91 41.81
N THR A 621 -1.53 68.36 42.60
CA THR A 621 -0.24 68.97 42.95
C THR A 621 0.90 68.07 42.51
N PHE A 622 2.06 68.68 42.28
CA PHE A 622 3.28 67.93 41.99
C PHE A 622 3.65 66.97 43.14
N GLU A 623 3.44 67.38 44.39
CA GLU A 623 3.66 66.55 45.57
C GLU A 623 2.75 65.30 45.57
N GLU A 624 1.47 65.45 45.21
CA GLU A 624 0.57 64.30 45.02
C GLU A 624 1.05 63.37 43.90
N CYS A 625 1.60 63.91 42.81
CA CYS A 625 2.19 63.12 41.72
C CYS A 625 3.42 62.32 42.19
N CYS A 626 4.33 62.93 42.96
CA CYS A 626 5.49 62.25 43.54
C CYS A 626 5.07 61.15 44.53
N ASN A 627 4.06 61.43 45.36
CA ASN A 627 3.51 60.46 46.31
C ASN A 627 2.83 59.29 45.57
N ALA A 628 2.07 59.57 44.50
CA ALA A 628 1.46 58.56 43.65
C ALA A 628 2.51 57.65 42.99
N ALA A 629 3.55 58.21 42.38
CA ALA A 629 4.61 57.44 41.74
C ALA A 629 5.41 56.59 42.75
N SER A 630 5.72 57.16 43.91
CA SER A 630 6.38 56.43 45.01
C SER A 630 5.53 55.28 45.52
N LYS A 631 4.20 55.47 45.57
CA LYS A 631 3.25 54.42 45.91
C LYS A 631 3.24 53.32 44.84
N ILE A 632 3.05 53.67 43.57
CA ILE A 632 3.07 52.71 42.45
C ILE A 632 4.34 51.84 42.48
N SER A 633 5.50 52.45 42.68
CA SER A 633 6.77 51.72 42.78
C SER A 633 6.76 50.68 43.91
N LYS A 634 6.31 51.07 45.11
CA LYS A 634 6.17 50.14 46.26
C LYS A 634 5.16 49.04 46.00
N GLU A 635 4.03 49.36 45.35
CA GLU A 635 3.00 48.38 45.00
C GLU A 635 3.53 47.34 44.01
N VAL A 636 4.28 47.80 43.00
CA VAL A 636 4.95 46.93 42.00
C VAL A 636 6.03 46.08 42.64
N ASP A 637 6.88 46.63 43.51
CA ASP A 637 7.90 45.87 44.25
C ASP A 637 7.26 44.74 45.07
N ARG A 638 6.12 45.03 45.69
CA ARG A 638 5.36 44.05 46.47
C ARG A 638 4.80 42.92 45.61
N LEU A 639 4.24 43.24 44.44
CA LEU A 639 3.80 42.24 43.46
C LEU A 639 4.98 41.43 42.90
N ASN A 640 6.12 42.07 42.64
CA ASN A 640 7.34 41.38 42.21
C ASN A 640 7.82 40.37 43.25
N ASN A 641 7.85 40.75 44.53
CA ASN A 641 8.20 39.85 45.62
C ASN A 641 7.22 38.67 45.74
N LEU A 642 5.91 38.91 45.57
CA LEU A 642 4.90 37.84 45.55
C LEU A 642 5.19 36.82 44.45
N PHE A 643 5.32 37.27 43.21
CA PHE A 643 5.57 36.37 42.08
C PHE A 643 6.96 35.72 42.17
N GLY A 644 7.95 36.38 42.78
CA GLY A 644 9.24 35.77 43.11
C GLY A 644 9.10 34.61 44.09
N ASN A 645 8.30 34.77 45.14
CA ASN A 645 8.01 33.71 46.12
C ASN A 645 7.20 32.57 45.48
N ILE A 646 6.16 32.89 44.71
CA ILE A 646 5.30 31.92 44.03
C ILE A 646 6.08 31.13 42.98
N SER A 647 7.05 31.73 42.28
CA SER A 647 7.83 31.06 41.23
C SER A 647 8.81 30.01 41.75
N ARG A 648 8.94 29.81 43.08
CA ARG A 648 9.78 28.78 43.72
C ARG A 648 11.24 28.75 43.25
N GLY A 649 11.77 29.91 42.82
CA GLY A 649 13.14 30.03 42.33
C GLY A 649 13.34 29.70 40.84
N ASN A 650 12.27 29.44 40.08
CA ASN A 650 12.34 29.31 38.62
C ASN A 650 12.48 30.70 37.98
N GLU A 651 13.40 30.83 37.01
CA GLU A 651 13.60 32.08 36.28
C GLU A 651 12.36 32.43 35.45
N ILE A 652 11.81 33.63 35.65
CA ILE A 652 10.72 34.17 34.83
C ILE A 652 11.31 34.53 33.46
N THR A 653 11.07 33.70 32.45
CA THR A 653 11.71 33.75 31.12
C THR A 653 11.22 34.84 30.16
N HIS A 654 10.60 35.92 30.65
CA HIS A 654 10.18 37.01 29.79
C HIS A 654 11.29 38.04 29.55
N LYS A 655 11.51 38.37 28.27
CA LYS A 655 12.48 39.38 27.82
C LYS A 655 12.06 40.83 28.09
N ASP A 656 10.76 41.07 28.33
CA ASP A 656 10.20 42.37 28.69
C ASP A 656 9.39 42.19 29.98
N ASP A 657 9.83 42.79 31.08
CA ASP A 657 9.11 42.71 32.36
C ASP A 657 7.90 43.65 32.32
N GLU A 658 6.70 43.09 32.30
CA GLU A 658 5.45 43.85 32.23
C GLU A 658 5.23 44.76 33.45
N PHE A 659 5.85 44.44 34.59
CA PHE A 659 5.85 45.31 35.76
C PHE A 659 6.82 46.49 35.62
N GLU A 660 7.92 46.32 34.86
CA GLU A 660 8.83 47.43 34.54
C GLU A 660 8.13 48.52 33.72
N VAL A 661 7.14 48.14 32.88
CA VAL A 661 6.27 49.10 32.18
C VAL A 661 5.60 50.03 33.18
N ILE A 662 5.00 49.47 34.25
CA ILE A 662 4.27 50.23 35.26
C ILE A 662 5.20 51.21 35.98
N VAL A 663 6.41 50.75 36.34
CA VAL A 663 7.42 51.60 36.97
C VAL A 663 7.83 52.74 36.02
N MET A 664 8.07 52.45 34.74
CA MET A 664 8.42 53.47 33.74
C MET A 664 7.30 54.51 33.56
N LEU A 665 6.03 54.08 33.56
CA LEU A 665 4.90 55.03 33.52
C LEU A 665 4.82 55.88 34.80
N SER A 666 5.22 55.33 35.95
CA SER A 666 5.29 56.09 37.20
C SER A 666 6.39 57.16 37.19
N GLU A 667 7.50 56.94 36.47
CA GLU A 667 8.55 57.95 36.26
C GLU A 667 8.02 59.17 35.50
N VAL A 668 7.15 58.96 34.50
CA VAL A 668 6.47 60.06 33.78
C VAL A 668 5.59 60.89 34.72
N ILE A 669 4.91 60.24 35.67
CA ILE A 669 4.04 60.93 36.63
C ILE A 669 4.85 61.86 37.55
N LYS A 670 6.03 61.43 38.04
CA LYS A 670 6.86 62.21 38.96
C LYS A 670 7.88 63.15 38.30
N SER A 671 7.91 63.21 36.96
CA SER A 671 8.86 64.05 36.22
C SER A 671 8.55 65.54 36.38
N ASP A 672 9.54 66.42 36.40
CA ASP A 672 9.30 67.87 36.30
C ASP A 672 8.73 68.23 34.92
N ASP A 673 8.06 69.39 34.80
CA ASP A 673 7.36 69.78 33.57
C ASP A 673 8.24 69.73 32.31
N ASP A 674 9.51 70.14 32.44
CA ASP A 674 10.51 70.13 31.37
C ASP A 674 10.99 68.72 31.00
N MET A 675 10.86 67.73 31.89
CA MET A 675 11.36 66.37 31.72
C MET A 675 10.29 65.39 31.23
N ILE A 676 9.00 65.75 31.30
CA ILE A 676 7.90 64.90 30.82
C ILE A 676 8.11 64.49 29.36
N SER A 677 8.49 65.42 28.50
CA SER A 677 8.70 65.13 27.06
C SER A 677 9.81 64.10 26.85
N PHE A 678 10.87 64.13 27.66
CA PHE A 678 11.97 63.18 27.59
C PHE A 678 11.52 61.78 28.04
N GLU A 679 10.84 61.65 29.17
CA GLU A 679 10.34 60.34 29.64
C GLU A 679 9.26 59.75 28.71
N LEU A 680 8.42 60.60 28.09
CA LEU A 680 7.47 60.14 27.07
C LEU A 680 8.19 59.56 25.85
N HIS A 681 9.27 60.19 25.38
CA HIS A 681 10.10 59.62 24.30
C HIS A 681 10.71 58.28 24.71
N ARG A 682 11.23 58.16 25.93
CA ARG A 682 11.80 56.92 26.45
C ARG A 682 10.77 55.78 26.49
N VAL A 683 9.53 56.07 26.92
CA VAL A 683 8.42 55.11 26.91
C VAL A 683 8.08 54.68 25.49
N VAL A 684 7.94 55.62 24.55
CA VAL A 684 7.59 55.34 23.14
C VAL A 684 8.70 54.62 22.40
N GLU A 685 9.96 54.91 22.71
CA GLU A 685 11.12 54.22 22.15
C GLU A 685 11.16 52.75 22.57
N LYS A 686 10.90 52.47 23.86
CA LYS A 686 10.87 51.09 24.38
C LYS A 686 9.60 50.33 23.97
N TYR A 687 8.45 51.01 23.94
CA TYR A 687 7.13 50.44 23.64
C TYR A 687 6.44 51.19 22.49
N PRO A 688 6.88 50.96 21.24
CA PRO A 688 6.40 51.72 20.08
C PRO A 688 4.93 51.49 19.72
N ASP A 689 4.30 50.45 20.27
CA ASP A 689 2.88 50.14 20.10
C ASP A 689 1.95 50.86 21.11
N ILE A 690 2.50 51.70 22.01
CA ILE A 690 1.70 52.56 22.89
C ILE A 690 0.93 53.63 22.07
N SER A 691 -0.40 53.67 22.23
CA SER A 691 -1.24 54.61 21.48
C SER A 691 -1.19 56.03 22.05
N GLU A 692 -1.55 57.03 21.24
CA GLU A 692 -1.74 58.41 21.74
C GLU A 692 -2.80 58.45 22.84
N ASP A 693 -3.88 57.66 22.73
CA ASP A 693 -4.90 57.58 23.77
C ASP A 693 -4.34 57.06 25.11
N HIS A 694 -3.39 56.10 25.07
CA HIS A 694 -2.71 55.63 26.28
C HIS A 694 -1.85 56.73 26.91
N LEU A 695 -1.09 57.49 26.12
CA LEU A 695 -0.29 58.62 26.62
C LEU A 695 -1.17 59.75 27.19
N MET A 696 -2.27 60.07 26.50
CA MET A 696 -3.26 61.04 26.98
C MET A 696 -3.94 60.60 28.28
N ARG A 697 -4.19 59.29 28.45
CA ARG A 697 -4.70 58.70 29.71
C ARG A 697 -3.69 58.79 30.83
N LEU A 698 -2.43 58.48 30.56
CA LEU A 698 -1.35 58.59 31.52
C LEU A 698 -1.20 60.02 32.04
N LEU A 699 -1.07 61.00 31.14
CA LEU A 699 -0.90 62.40 31.52
C LEU A 699 -2.15 62.99 32.18
N SER A 700 -3.35 62.44 31.94
CA SER A 700 -4.54 62.92 32.65
C SER A 700 -4.55 62.62 34.15
N LEU A 701 -3.68 61.71 34.61
CA LEU A 701 -3.41 61.52 36.04
C LEU A 701 -2.73 62.75 36.66
N ARG A 702 -2.05 63.59 35.85
CA ARG A 702 -1.44 64.85 36.27
C ARG A 702 -2.43 66.00 36.15
N GLY A 703 -3.13 66.27 37.25
CA GLY A 703 -4.11 67.36 37.36
C GLY A 703 -3.50 68.75 37.45
N ASP A 704 -2.18 68.85 37.57
CA ASP A 704 -1.40 70.08 37.52
C ASP A 704 -1.16 70.57 36.08
N LEU A 705 -1.40 69.74 35.06
CA LEU A 705 -1.28 70.10 33.65
C LEU A 705 -2.64 70.46 33.04
N SER A 706 -2.68 71.47 32.18
CA SER A 706 -3.91 71.79 31.44
C SER A 706 -4.15 70.80 30.28
N ARG A 707 -5.40 70.68 29.83
CA ARG A 707 -5.74 69.80 28.69
C ARG A 707 -5.03 70.18 27.39
N SER A 708 -4.71 71.47 27.18
CA SER A 708 -3.91 71.93 26.03
C SER A 708 -2.48 71.44 26.15
N ASP A 709 -1.86 71.59 27.33
CA ASP A 709 -0.47 71.19 27.55
C ASP A 709 -0.29 69.69 27.39
N ILE A 710 -1.26 68.89 27.85
CA ILE A 710 -1.25 67.43 27.64
C ILE A 710 -1.28 67.07 26.15
N LYS A 711 -2.15 67.73 25.37
CA LYS A 711 -2.24 67.47 23.92
C LYS A 711 -0.95 67.87 23.21
N ASP A 712 -0.40 69.03 23.55
CA ASP A 712 0.82 69.54 22.93
C ASP A 712 2.00 68.61 23.26
N LYS A 713 2.17 68.20 24.52
CA LYS A 713 3.24 67.28 24.93
C LYS A 713 3.13 65.92 24.24
N VAL A 714 1.93 65.36 24.05
CA VAL A 714 1.75 64.09 23.33
C VAL A 714 1.98 64.22 21.83
N ALA A 715 1.59 65.34 21.22
CA ALA A 715 1.79 65.58 19.79
C ALA A 715 3.26 65.77 19.40
N HIS A 716 4.10 66.24 20.33
CA HIS A 716 5.54 66.46 20.13
C HIS A 716 6.41 65.22 20.44
N VAL A 717 5.81 64.04 20.69
CA VAL A 717 6.57 62.79 20.89
C VAL A 717 6.87 62.13 19.55
N ASP A 718 8.15 62.06 19.17
CA ASP A 718 8.58 61.39 17.95
C ASP A 718 8.37 59.87 18.06
N ARG A 719 7.61 59.32 17.10
CA ARG A 719 7.32 57.88 17.04
C ARG A 719 8.24 57.16 16.04
N PRO A 720 8.82 56.00 16.41
CA PRO A 720 9.65 55.22 15.49
C PRO A 720 8.82 54.68 14.31
N LYS A 721 9.40 54.72 13.10
CA LYS A 721 8.73 54.43 11.81
C LYS A 721 8.41 52.94 11.56
N VAL A 722 8.98 52.02 12.34
CA VAL A 722 8.78 50.58 12.19
C VAL A 722 8.70 49.92 13.57
N SER A 723 7.60 49.22 13.85
CA SER A 723 7.45 48.40 15.05
C SER A 723 7.55 46.91 14.67
N HIS A 724 8.54 46.22 15.22
CA HIS A 724 8.70 44.76 15.08
C HIS A 724 8.26 43.99 16.34
N ARG A 725 7.74 44.67 17.37
CA ARG A 725 7.44 44.08 18.69
C ARG A 725 6.02 44.42 19.13
N SER A 726 5.31 43.41 19.63
CA SER A 726 3.99 43.55 20.28
C SER A 726 4.22 43.58 21.78
N SER A 727 3.72 44.61 22.48
CA SER A 727 3.80 44.73 23.94
C SER A 727 2.40 44.60 24.58
N ILE A 728 2.35 44.77 25.91
CA ILE A 728 1.12 44.75 26.70
C ILE A 728 0.09 45.80 26.23
N PHE A 729 0.55 46.92 25.65
CA PHE A 729 -0.31 48.02 25.21
C PHE A 729 -1.25 47.64 24.07
N LYS A 730 -0.86 46.70 23.18
CA LYS A 730 -1.77 46.20 22.14
C LYS A 730 -3.02 45.52 22.70
N SER A 731 -2.92 44.98 23.92
CA SER A 731 -4.01 44.27 24.59
C SER A 731 -4.87 45.17 25.50
N LEU A 732 -4.43 46.41 25.77
CA LEU A 732 -5.13 47.40 26.55
C LEU A 732 -6.07 48.18 25.61
N VAL A 733 -7.37 47.93 25.73
CA VAL A 733 -8.39 48.60 24.92
C VAL A 733 -9.35 49.31 25.86
N PHE A 734 -9.47 50.62 25.70
CA PHE A 734 -10.44 51.42 26.43
C PHE A 734 -11.59 51.82 25.50
N PRO A 735 -12.85 51.87 25.98
CA PRO A 735 -13.95 52.36 25.18
C PRO A 735 -13.65 53.79 24.72
N LYS A 736 -13.81 54.05 23.41
CA LYS A 736 -13.76 55.40 22.86
C LYS A 736 -14.95 56.16 23.45
N ASN A 737 -14.69 57.32 24.05
CA ASN A 737 -15.76 58.22 24.48
C ASN A 737 -16.67 58.49 23.28
N VAL A 738 -17.87 57.92 23.29
CA VAL A 738 -18.94 58.33 22.39
C VAL A 738 -19.27 59.76 22.77
N ILE A 739 -18.90 60.69 21.90
CA ILE A 739 -19.38 62.06 21.98
C ILE A 739 -20.89 61.97 21.75
N ASN A 740 -21.68 62.05 22.82
CA ASN A 740 -23.09 62.40 22.70
C ASN A 740 -23.15 63.82 22.11
N LEU A 741 -23.30 63.89 20.80
CA LEU A 741 -23.76 65.08 20.10
C LEU A 741 -25.25 65.24 20.43
N ASN A 742 -25.53 65.94 21.53
CA ASN A 742 -26.77 66.70 21.63
C ASN A 742 -26.50 68.09 21.04
N PHE A 743 -26.86 68.25 19.77
CA PHE A 743 -27.68 69.35 19.23
C PHE A 743 -28.21 68.93 17.86
#